data_AF-A0A2P5A165-F1
#
_entry.id   AF-A0A2P5A165-F1
#
_cell.length_a   1.000
_cell.length_b   1.000
_cell.length_c   1.000
_cell.angle_alpha   90.00
_cell.angle_beta   90.00
_cell.angle_gamma   90.00
#
_symmetry.space_group_name_H-M   'P 1'
#
loop_
_entity.id
_entity.type
_entity.pdbx_description
1 polymer ?
#
loop_
_entity_poly.entity_id
_entity_poly.type
_entity_poly.pdbx_seq_one_letter_code
_entity_poly.pdbx_strand_id
1 'polypeptide(L)'
;MPGFADSFWSNDYAAGLGVLFSKLQQGVVEDRQVLTIARLRAEAEEAYGQRLSDIAPAADKLSGGFGRDDGATVRKGFANSHGVKAYDGMRTEMQEASQSHIRIAQNIRDLVVNPFSRWCDAHETRIQDSQDVLQLRIKAHDKQAEVVKKLRSNYFNKCRLVEDLEEENKLAFQDPESSPKQAQPNPAIPEIKVQPHKEEEPQNEEVFEIGDDVYQTEQMKKILSNMLSTIKMGETKVPILGTYLNTSAGSDIVEYLQRSMGTTSVSYAERIGQDLISNGMLRLIGNVGNTFANSSKMFYQWRPKAFQLAGIPEKKQPLGRTFSMPTTGSDAGDSPVVGTVSEYLSNWNVLNNSRPGETPPQRLQREAREADDKYKASVKKLDELRCELEELIFLHLKFLERCELDRLKAIKTVILDFTGTIGNVIPSLQSSVDKMMLFQETVQPLGDLRYLLENYRTGSFIPKVTVYENYYNKVDEQTFGVDLEARARADKKRVPIIITTILTYLDNHYPDLEGDEARRGVWLLDVPLAQTHKLRVKINDGKPVPPEVFDEFDIPTVASLLKLYLLELPDSLVSTHVYEIVRTIYTTPATDSSEASRVAVLQQTLSQLRLTNIATLDACMNHFTRLIDLTSADEEYVAALAAHLAPCILRPRTETSLTMEEKHASRLVRDLFAHKDAIFTELKRMSTLNHTISVTTNRPRAISTDESNRKALMEERNRALLEKASASRSRATSPAPGPRGHRRERSSGGPETRFPIQTSPTTASDRHRSSLGSLNAIKRSSLEVPGPDGSTSPPDATNGSPLKSEIDGEQPVLDKRDSLGRGAAAKFGPRLPIAPSSQAQDSSRGVTLEDRPMED
;
A
#
# COMPACT_ATOMS: atom_id res chain seq x y z
N MET A 1 29.28 9.92 -40.85
CA MET A 1 29.60 10.64 -39.59
C MET A 1 31.00 10.24 -39.17
N PRO A 2 31.77 11.12 -38.51
CA PRO A 2 33.06 10.72 -37.94
C PRO A 2 32.85 9.61 -36.90
N GLY A 3 33.71 8.58 -36.93
CA GLY A 3 33.68 7.47 -35.98
C GLY A 3 34.53 7.76 -34.73
N PHE A 4 34.55 6.83 -33.78
CA PHE A 4 35.37 6.99 -32.57
C PHE A 4 36.86 7.08 -32.93
N ALA A 5 37.29 6.27 -33.88
CA ALA A 5 38.67 6.20 -34.36
C ALA A 5 39.19 7.51 -34.97
N ASP A 6 38.31 8.45 -35.35
CA ASP A 6 38.71 9.75 -35.91
C ASP A 6 38.57 10.89 -34.88
N SER A 7 37.93 10.64 -33.74
CA SER A 7 37.36 11.70 -32.88
C SER A 7 37.99 11.82 -31.49
N PHE A 8 38.62 10.76 -30.96
CA PHE A 8 39.11 10.72 -29.57
C PHE A 8 40.64 10.75 -29.45
N TRP A 9 41.31 11.56 -30.29
CA TRP A 9 42.76 11.78 -30.23
C TRP A 9 43.13 12.99 -29.39
N SER A 10 44.25 12.90 -28.67
CA SER A 10 44.88 14.01 -27.97
C SER A 10 46.41 13.90 -28.07
N ASN A 11 47.13 15.02 -27.90
CA ASN A 11 48.60 15.04 -28.02
C ASN A 11 49.31 14.14 -27.01
N ASP A 12 48.67 13.91 -25.86
CA ASP A 12 49.15 13.03 -24.80
C ASP A 12 48.58 11.61 -24.89
N TYR A 13 47.74 11.33 -25.90
CA TYR A 13 46.96 10.10 -26.11
C TYR A 13 45.99 9.70 -24.97
N ALA A 14 46.20 10.19 -23.75
CA ALA A 14 45.44 9.85 -22.56
C ALA A 14 44.15 10.68 -22.40
N ALA A 15 44.20 11.99 -22.68
CA ALA A 15 43.07 12.87 -22.41
C ALA A 15 41.82 12.52 -23.24
N GLY A 16 41.99 12.26 -24.55
CA GLY A 16 40.89 11.88 -25.44
C GLY A 16 40.22 10.56 -25.02
N LEU A 17 41.03 9.55 -24.69
CA LEU A 17 40.54 8.27 -24.17
C LEU A 17 39.87 8.41 -22.80
N GLY A 18 40.39 9.29 -21.93
CA GLY A 18 39.78 9.58 -20.63
C GLY A 18 38.35 10.10 -20.76
N VAL A 19 38.10 11.00 -21.72
CA VAL A 19 36.74 11.48 -22.02
C VAL A 19 35.85 10.33 -22.51
N LEU A 20 36.35 9.52 -23.45
CA LEU A 20 35.58 8.40 -23.99
C LEU A 20 35.22 7.37 -22.91
N PHE A 21 36.20 6.87 -22.16
CA PHE A 21 35.96 5.88 -21.11
C PHE A 21 35.06 6.43 -19.99
N SER A 22 35.16 7.72 -19.66
CA SER A 22 34.20 8.34 -18.74
C SER A 22 32.76 8.25 -19.26
N LYS A 23 32.53 8.42 -20.56
CA LYS A 23 31.19 8.31 -21.16
C LYS A 23 30.73 6.85 -21.29
N LEU A 24 31.62 5.92 -21.63
CA LEU A 24 31.29 4.50 -21.70
C LEU A 24 30.97 3.93 -20.31
N GLN A 25 31.75 4.30 -19.28
CA GLN A 25 31.46 3.92 -17.91
C GLN A 25 30.15 4.52 -17.41
N GLN A 26 29.83 5.75 -17.83
CA GLN A 26 28.50 6.32 -17.58
C GLN A 26 27.41 5.47 -18.24
N GLY A 27 27.63 4.96 -19.46
CA GLY A 27 26.72 4.06 -20.16
C GLY A 27 26.44 2.76 -19.38
N VAL A 28 27.47 2.16 -18.76
CA VAL A 28 27.30 1.01 -17.86
C VAL A 28 26.40 1.34 -16.66
N VAL A 29 26.52 2.55 -16.12
CA VAL A 29 25.66 3.01 -15.01
C VAL A 29 24.21 3.23 -15.49
N GLU A 30 24.01 3.79 -16.69
CA GLU A 30 22.69 3.95 -17.31
C GLU A 30 21.99 2.60 -17.48
N ASP A 31 22.71 1.55 -17.89
CA ASP A 31 22.16 0.20 -18.04
C ASP A 31 21.67 -0.35 -16.68
N ARG A 32 22.44 -0.14 -15.61
CA ARG A 32 22.05 -0.50 -14.23
C ARG A 32 20.81 0.27 -13.76
N GLN A 33 20.63 1.52 -14.19
CA GLN A 33 19.41 2.29 -13.89
C GLN A 33 18.19 1.68 -14.56
N VAL A 34 18.28 1.32 -15.85
CA VAL A 34 17.21 0.64 -16.58
C VAL A 34 16.83 -0.68 -15.89
N LEU A 35 17.83 -1.46 -15.49
CA LEU A 35 17.65 -2.71 -14.77
C LEU A 35 16.95 -2.50 -13.42
N THR A 36 17.35 -1.46 -12.68
CA THR A 36 16.74 -1.08 -11.40
C THR A 36 15.26 -0.74 -11.58
N ILE A 37 14.90 0.02 -12.61
CA ILE A 37 13.50 0.33 -12.93
C ILE A 37 12.69 -0.96 -13.16
N ALA A 38 13.22 -1.89 -13.96
CA ALA A 38 12.54 -3.15 -14.23
C ALA A 38 12.36 -4.02 -12.97
N ARG A 39 13.37 -4.10 -12.09
CA ARG A 39 13.30 -4.81 -10.80
C ARG A 39 12.25 -4.21 -9.89
N LEU A 40 12.29 -2.89 -9.67
CA LEU A 40 11.33 -2.19 -8.82
C LEU A 40 9.90 -2.32 -9.36
N ARG A 41 9.72 -2.33 -10.69
CA ARG A 41 8.39 -2.60 -11.27
C ARG A 41 7.92 -4.02 -10.98
N ALA A 42 8.77 -5.03 -11.17
CA ALA A 42 8.41 -6.42 -10.89
C ALA A 42 8.02 -6.63 -9.41
N GLU A 43 8.78 -6.05 -8.48
CA GLU A 43 8.46 -6.08 -7.04
C GLU A 43 7.13 -5.39 -6.72
N ALA A 44 6.85 -4.23 -7.32
CA ALA A 44 5.59 -3.53 -7.14
C ALA A 44 4.39 -4.35 -7.65
N GLU A 45 4.51 -4.98 -8.82
CA GLU A 45 3.47 -5.84 -9.40
C GLU A 45 3.21 -7.09 -8.55
N GLU A 46 4.27 -7.72 -8.03
CA GLU A 46 4.13 -8.88 -7.14
C GLU A 46 3.46 -8.50 -5.82
N ALA A 47 3.88 -7.39 -5.21
CA ALA A 47 3.27 -6.88 -3.98
C ALA A 47 1.79 -6.54 -4.18
N TYR A 48 1.44 -5.95 -5.33
CA TYR A 48 0.06 -5.65 -5.69
C TYR A 48 -0.75 -6.94 -5.89
N GLY A 49 -0.23 -7.89 -6.67
CA GLY A 49 -0.85 -9.20 -6.89
C GLY A 49 -1.09 -9.97 -5.59
N GLN A 50 -0.13 -9.96 -4.67
CA GLN A 50 -0.28 -10.60 -3.35
C GLN A 50 -1.40 -9.95 -2.52
N ARG A 51 -1.45 -8.62 -2.48
CA ARG A 51 -2.53 -7.90 -1.77
C ARG A 51 -3.90 -8.20 -2.34
N LEU A 52 -4.04 -8.34 -3.66
CA LEU A 52 -5.28 -8.76 -4.29
C LEU A 52 -5.67 -10.19 -3.90
N SER A 53 -4.70 -11.09 -3.79
CA SER A 53 -4.92 -12.49 -3.38
C SER A 53 -5.55 -12.60 -1.99
N ASP A 54 -5.13 -11.71 -1.07
CA ASP A 54 -5.54 -11.71 0.33
C ASP A 54 -6.97 -11.19 0.54
N ILE A 55 -7.56 -10.48 -0.43
CA ILE A 55 -8.91 -9.89 -0.32
C ILE A 55 -9.97 -10.97 -0.09
N ALA A 56 -9.97 -12.02 -0.92
CA ALA A 56 -10.97 -13.07 -0.86
C ALA A 56 -10.94 -13.85 0.49
N PRO A 57 -9.78 -14.35 0.96
CA PRO A 57 -9.66 -14.94 2.30
C PRO A 57 -9.99 -13.98 3.44
N ALA A 58 -9.68 -12.69 3.31
CA ALA A 58 -10.03 -11.69 4.32
C ALA A 58 -11.54 -11.49 4.43
N ALA A 59 -12.24 -11.43 3.29
CA ALA A 59 -13.69 -11.33 3.23
C ALA A 59 -14.38 -12.57 3.84
N ASP A 60 -13.84 -13.77 3.63
CA ASP A 60 -14.42 -15.02 4.18
C ASP A 60 -14.36 -15.12 5.70
N LYS A 61 -13.41 -14.43 6.34
CA LYS A 61 -13.28 -14.46 7.80
C LYS A 61 -14.44 -13.74 8.50
N LEU A 62 -15.24 -12.97 7.77
CA LEU A 62 -16.42 -12.29 8.30
C LEU A 62 -17.54 -13.30 8.56
N SER A 63 -17.71 -13.68 9.82
CA SER A 63 -18.77 -14.58 10.27
C SER A 63 -20.15 -13.90 10.22
N GLY A 64 -21.18 -14.65 9.84
CA GLY A 64 -22.58 -14.19 9.88
C GLY A 64 -23.05 -13.37 8.68
N GLY A 65 -22.18 -13.09 7.71
CA GLY A 65 -22.52 -12.39 6.45
C GLY A 65 -23.14 -13.32 5.42
N PHE A 66 -22.74 -13.17 4.14
CA PHE A 66 -23.24 -13.96 3.01
C PHE A 66 -23.28 -15.46 3.31
N GLY A 67 -22.36 -16.00 4.11
CA GLY A 67 -22.34 -17.38 4.60
C GLY A 67 -23.67 -17.98 5.09
N ARG A 68 -24.59 -17.16 5.64
CA ARG A 68 -25.89 -17.58 6.21
C ARG A 68 -27.10 -17.27 5.32
N ASP A 69 -26.90 -16.60 4.20
CA ASP A 69 -27.97 -16.20 3.28
C ASP A 69 -28.12 -17.26 2.18
N ASP A 70 -29.12 -18.12 2.29
CA ASP A 70 -29.31 -19.25 1.36
C ASP A 70 -30.24 -18.94 0.18
N GLY A 71 -30.63 -17.68 -0.07
CA GLY A 71 -31.46 -17.41 -1.24
C GLY A 71 -31.74 -15.98 -1.69
N ALA A 72 -31.04 -14.96 -1.20
CA ALA A 72 -30.98 -13.71 -1.95
C ALA A 72 -30.15 -13.88 -3.24
N THR A 73 -30.59 -13.32 -4.36
CA THR A 73 -29.85 -13.27 -5.65
C THR A 73 -28.46 -12.66 -5.52
N VAL A 74 -28.24 -11.84 -4.49
CA VAL A 74 -26.91 -11.33 -4.08
C VAL A 74 -25.90 -12.46 -3.80
N ARG A 75 -26.37 -13.62 -3.31
CA ARG A 75 -25.53 -14.83 -3.09
C ARG A 75 -25.93 -16.02 -3.96
N LYS A 76 -27.22 -16.24 -4.22
CA LYS A 76 -27.78 -17.44 -4.87
C LYS A 76 -28.76 -17.05 -5.97
N GLY A 77 -28.21 -16.85 -7.17
CA GLY A 77 -29.01 -16.88 -8.40
C GLY A 77 -29.64 -18.27 -8.61
N PHE A 78 -30.80 -18.29 -9.26
CA PHE A 78 -31.60 -19.50 -9.52
C PHE A 78 -30.78 -20.67 -10.11
N ALA A 79 -31.01 -21.87 -9.56
CA ALA A 79 -30.17 -23.06 -9.68
C ALA A 79 -30.07 -23.76 -11.05
N ASN A 80 -30.49 -23.16 -12.18
CA ASN A 80 -30.62 -23.92 -13.44
C ASN A 80 -29.97 -23.31 -14.69
N SER A 81 -29.14 -22.27 -14.60
CA SER A 81 -28.37 -21.82 -15.77
C SER A 81 -27.20 -20.97 -15.34
N HIS A 82 -25.96 -21.48 -15.48
CA HIS A 82 -24.66 -20.77 -15.69
C HIS A 82 -24.45 -19.34 -15.12
N GLY A 83 -25.18 -18.94 -14.08
CA GLY A 83 -25.25 -17.59 -13.56
C GLY A 83 -24.22 -17.42 -12.48
N VAL A 84 -23.13 -16.74 -12.82
CA VAL A 84 -22.11 -16.33 -11.86
C VAL A 84 -22.77 -15.35 -10.88
N LYS A 85 -22.66 -15.67 -9.59
CA LYS A 85 -23.25 -14.94 -8.47
C LYS A 85 -22.52 -13.60 -8.31
N ALA A 86 -23.20 -12.51 -7.97
CA ALA A 86 -22.55 -11.20 -7.93
C ALA A 86 -21.36 -11.14 -6.97
N TYR A 87 -21.55 -11.60 -5.73
CA TYR A 87 -20.50 -11.62 -4.71
C TYR A 87 -19.39 -12.65 -5.01
N ASP A 88 -19.75 -13.92 -5.28
CA ASP A 88 -18.75 -14.95 -5.57
C ASP A 88 -18.00 -14.69 -6.89
N GLY A 89 -18.67 -14.06 -7.86
CA GLY A 89 -18.09 -13.60 -9.11
C GLY A 89 -17.04 -12.53 -8.87
N MET A 90 -17.39 -11.46 -8.14
CA MET A 90 -16.43 -10.41 -7.78
C MET A 90 -15.21 -10.97 -7.05
N ARG A 91 -15.43 -11.91 -6.12
CA ARG A 91 -14.36 -12.62 -5.41
C ARG A 91 -13.45 -13.40 -6.38
N THR A 92 -14.03 -14.16 -7.31
CA THR A 92 -13.29 -14.98 -8.28
C THR A 92 -12.46 -14.10 -9.21
N GLU A 93 -13.05 -13.03 -9.72
CA GLU A 93 -12.36 -12.07 -10.59
C GLU A 93 -11.22 -11.35 -9.86
N MET A 94 -11.37 -11.06 -8.57
CA MET A 94 -10.26 -10.51 -7.76
C MET A 94 -9.05 -11.46 -7.67
N GLN A 95 -9.31 -12.78 -7.60
CA GLN A 95 -8.26 -13.80 -7.64
C GLN A 95 -7.64 -13.93 -9.05
N GLU A 96 -8.44 -13.85 -10.12
CA GLU A 96 -7.92 -13.84 -11.50
C GLU A 96 -7.02 -12.61 -11.76
N ALA A 97 -7.40 -11.44 -11.27
CA ALA A 97 -6.60 -10.22 -11.34
C ALA A 97 -5.28 -10.37 -10.56
N SER A 98 -5.33 -10.91 -9.34
CA SER A 98 -4.13 -11.24 -8.54
C SER A 98 -3.13 -12.08 -9.33
N GLN A 99 -3.60 -13.19 -9.93
CA GLN A 99 -2.73 -14.08 -10.71
C GLN A 99 -2.15 -13.39 -11.96
N SER A 100 -2.93 -12.51 -12.58
CA SER A 100 -2.47 -11.73 -13.73
C SER A 100 -1.32 -10.79 -13.35
N HIS A 101 -1.41 -10.09 -12.22
CA HIS A 101 -0.33 -9.21 -11.74
C HIS A 101 0.93 -9.98 -11.29
N ILE A 102 0.76 -11.11 -10.61
CA ILE A 102 1.90 -12.00 -10.28
C ILE A 102 2.60 -12.49 -11.56
N ARG A 103 1.83 -12.82 -12.60
CA ARG A 103 2.38 -13.23 -13.90
C ARG A 103 3.15 -12.10 -14.59
N ILE A 104 2.68 -10.84 -14.51
CA ILE A 104 3.43 -9.68 -15.01
C ILE A 104 4.79 -9.59 -14.30
N ALA A 105 4.82 -9.67 -12.98
CA ALA A 105 6.05 -9.63 -12.20
C ALA A 105 7.04 -10.73 -12.60
N GLN A 106 6.55 -11.97 -12.75
CA GLN A 106 7.36 -13.11 -13.20
C GLN A 106 7.90 -12.89 -14.63
N ASN A 107 7.06 -12.48 -15.57
CA ASN A 107 7.47 -12.21 -16.94
C ASN A 107 8.53 -11.11 -17.04
N ILE A 108 8.41 -10.03 -16.26
CA ILE A 108 9.44 -8.97 -16.21
C ILE A 108 10.77 -9.55 -15.70
N ARG A 109 10.75 -10.40 -14.68
CA ARG A 109 11.98 -11.02 -14.17
C ARG A 109 12.64 -11.93 -15.20
N ASP A 110 11.87 -12.82 -15.79
CA ASP A 110 12.38 -13.88 -16.65
C ASP A 110 12.79 -13.37 -18.04
N LEU A 111 12.04 -12.44 -18.60
CA LEU A 111 12.25 -11.94 -19.97
C LEU A 111 13.09 -10.67 -20.02
N VAL A 112 13.16 -9.89 -18.94
CA VAL A 112 13.84 -8.58 -18.94
C VAL A 112 15.00 -8.55 -17.95
N VAL A 113 14.73 -8.73 -16.65
CA VAL A 113 15.75 -8.52 -15.61
C VAL A 113 16.88 -9.54 -15.74
N ASN A 114 16.57 -10.82 -15.83
CA ASN A 114 17.58 -11.89 -15.84
C ASN A 114 18.46 -11.84 -17.09
N PRO A 115 17.91 -11.75 -18.32
CA PRO A 115 18.74 -11.68 -19.53
C PRO A 115 19.55 -10.40 -19.61
N PHE A 116 18.94 -9.25 -19.30
CA PHE A 116 19.64 -7.97 -19.40
C PHE A 116 20.73 -7.81 -18.35
N SER A 117 20.55 -8.33 -17.13
CA SER A 117 21.61 -8.34 -16.10
C SER A 117 22.86 -9.04 -16.60
N ARG A 118 22.71 -10.26 -17.15
CA ARG A 118 23.85 -11.01 -17.69
C ARG A 118 24.54 -10.27 -18.84
N TRP A 119 23.76 -9.63 -19.70
CA TRP A 119 24.29 -8.84 -20.80
C TRP A 119 25.05 -7.60 -20.30
N CYS A 120 24.53 -6.90 -19.29
CA CYS A 120 25.18 -5.74 -18.68
C CYS A 120 26.54 -6.12 -18.09
N ASP A 121 26.60 -7.22 -17.33
CA ASP A 121 27.85 -7.70 -16.71
C ASP A 121 28.92 -8.03 -17.77
N ALA A 122 28.52 -8.67 -18.88
CA ALA A 122 29.40 -8.96 -20.00
C ALA A 122 29.87 -7.68 -20.73
N HIS A 123 28.96 -6.72 -20.94
CA HIS A 123 29.29 -5.45 -21.60
C HIS A 123 30.26 -4.60 -20.76
N GLU A 124 30.04 -4.50 -19.45
CA GLU A 124 30.95 -3.84 -18.51
C GLU A 124 32.35 -4.44 -18.57
N THR A 125 32.44 -5.77 -18.59
CA THR A 125 33.72 -6.49 -18.69
C THR A 125 34.45 -6.14 -19.99
N ARG A 126 33.76 -6.12 -21.14
CA ARG A 126 34.36 -5.75 -22.44
C ARG A 126 34.93 -4.33 -22.45
N ILE A 127 34.24 -3.38 -21.83
CA ILE A 127 34.72 -1.98 -21.73
C ILE A 127 35.95 -1.93 -20.81
N GLN A 128 35.89 -2.59 -19.66
CA GLN A 128 36.97 -2.59 -18.67
C GLN A 128 38.25 -3.21 -19.23
N ASP A 129 38.16 -4.36 -19.90
CA ASP A 129 39.31 -5.03 -20.52
C ASP A 129 39.99 -4.13 -21.56
N SER A 130 39.19 -3.47 -22.41
CA SER A 130 39.69 -2.52 -23.40
C SER A 130 40.36 -1.30 -22.76
N GLN A 131 39.83 -0.83 -21.63
CA GLN A 131 40.40 0.29 -20.88
C GLN A 131 41.76 -0.08 -20.29
N ASP A 132 41.85 -1.25 -19.66
CA ASP A 132 43.07 -1.70 -18.99
C ASP A 132 44.22 -1.94 -19.98
N VAL A 133 43.92 -2.53 -21.14
CA VAL A 133 44.90 -2.73 -22.23
C VAL A 133 45.47 -1.40 -22.72
N LEU A 134 44.62 -0.43 -23.04
CA LEU A 134 45.09 0.88 -23.52
C LEU A 134 45.84 1.66 -22.45
N GLN A 135 45.36 1.67 -21.21
CA GLN A 135 46.05 2.34 -20.11
C GLN A 135 47.44 1.77 -19.84
N LEU A 136 47.60 0.45 -19.94
CA LEU A 136 48.91 -0.20 -19.79
C LEU A 136 49.89 0.28 -20.87
N ARG A 137 49.44 0.35 -22.12
CA ARG A 137 50.27 0.76 -23.27
C ARG A 137 50.64 2.23 -23.24
N ILE A 138 49.71 3.12 -22.85
CA ILE A 138 50.00 4.55 -22.63
C ILE A 138 51.07 4.72 -21.56
N LYS A 139 50.94 4.04 -20.42
CA LYS A 139 51.95 4.09 -19.34
C LYS A 139 53.33 3.63 -19.82
N ALA A 140 53.39 2.61 -20.69
CA ALA A 140 54.65 2.13 -21.26
C ALA A 140 55.28 3.17 -22.21
N HIS A 141 54.47 3.79 -23.07
CA HIS A 141 54.89 4.88 -23.96
C HIS A 141 55.42 6.08 -23.16
N ASP A 142 54.66 6.57 -22.16
CA ASP A 142 55.03 7.74 -21.36
C ASP A 142 56.32 7.52 -20.58
N LYS A 143 56.52 6.31 -20.03
CA LYS A 143 57.76 5.93 -19.36
C LYS A 143 58.95 6.00 -20.33
N GLN A 144 58.80 5.52 -21.56
CA GLN A 144 59.85 5.60 -22.57
C GLN A 144 60.10 7.04 -23.03
N ALA A 145 59.06 7.85 -23.17
CA ALA A 145 59.17 9.27 -23.54
C ALA A 145 60.00 10.05 -22.50
N GLU A 146 59.79 9.81 -21.22
CA GLU A 146 60.60 10.41 -20.14
C GLU A 146 62.05 9.91 -20.14
N VAL A 147 62.31 8.65 -20.52
CA VAL A 147 63.68 8.14 -20.71
C VAL A 147 64.38 8.87 -21.86
N VAL A 148 63.71 9.05 -23.00
CA VAL A 148 64.23 9.79 -24.15
C VAL A 148 64.54 11.24 -23.79
N LYS A 149 63.67 11.90 -23.02
CA LYS A 149 63.88 13.27 -22.54
C LYS A 149 65.14 13.40 -21.67
N LYS A 150 65.38 12.44 -20.77
CA LYS A 150 66.59 12.38 -19.92
C LYS A 150 67.85 12.12 -20.74
N LEU A 151 67.80 11.16 -21.67
CA LEU A 151 68.93 10.85 -22.55
C LEU A 151 69.28 12.03 -23.47
N ARG A 152 68.27 12.74 -23.98
CA ARG A 152 68.47 13.99 -24.73
C ARG A 152 69.22 15.01 -23.88
N SER A 153 68.75 15.29 -22.67
CA SER A 153 69.43 16.25 -21.79
C SER A 153 70.86 15.84 -21.49
N ASN A 154 71.11 14.55 -21.24
CA ASN A 154 72.47 14.03 -21.01
C ASN A 154 73.37 14.22 -22.24
N TYR A 155 72.89 13.86 -23.44
CA TYR A 155 73.62 14.04 -24.69
C TYR A 155 73.96 15.53 -24.93
N PHE A 156 72.99 16.43 -24.80
CA PHE A 156 73.19 17.87 -25.00
C PHE A 156 74.19 18.46 -24.00
N ASN A 157 74.14 18.02 -22.74
CA ASN A 157 75.12 18.43 -21.73
C ASN A 157 76.53 17.93 -22.07
N LYS A 158 76.66 16.70 -22.59
CA LYS A 158 77.94 16.14 -23.03
C LYS A 158 78.49 16.87 -24.26
N CYS A 159 77.66 17.23 -25.23
CA CYS A 159 78.06 18.05 -26.37
C CYS A 159 78.56 19.42 -25.94
N ARG A 160 77.83 20.09 -25.04
CA ARG A 160 78.25 21.38 -24.50
C ARG A 160 79.62 21.32 -23.82
N LEU A 161 79.89 20.28 -23.03
CA LEU A 161 81.19 20.08 -22.41
C LEU A 161 82.33 19.83 -23.42
N VAL A 162 82.02 19.20 -24.56
CA VAL A 162 82.99 19.02 -25.65
C VAL A 162 83.26 20.36 -26.34
N GLU A 163 82.22 21.15 -26.63
CA GLU A 163 82.35 22.50 -27.21
C GLU A 163 83.14 23.43 -26.28
N ASP A 164 82.79 23.49 -24.99
CA ASP A 164 83.48 24.30 -23.98
C ASP A 164 84.99 23.96 -23.94
N LEU A 165 85.35 22.67 -24.02
CA LEU A 165 86.75 22.24 -24.06
C LEU A 165 87.47 22.49 -25.39
N GLU A 166 86.77 22.41 -26.52
CA GLU A 166 87.34 22.75 -27.82
C GLU A 166 87.62 24.26 -27.90
N GLU A 167 86.74 25.09 -27.33
CA GLU A 167 86.97 26.53 -27.17
C GLU A 167 88.14 26.84 -26.21
N GLU A 168 88.21 26.18 -25.05
CA GLU A 168 89.33 26.32 -24.11
C GLU A 168 90.67 25.91 -24.76
N ASN A 169 90.72 24.79 -25.49
CA ASN A 169 91.92 24.38 -26.23
C ASN A 169 92.27 25.37 -27.34
N LYS A 170 91.28 25.97 -28.01
CA LYS A 170 91.53 26.97 -29.06
C LYS A 170 92.05 28.29 -28.51
N LEU A 171 91.66 28.65 -27.28
CA LEU A 171 92.16 29.82 -26.55
C LEU A 171 93.54 29.58 -25.90
N ALA A 172 93.83 28.35 -25.49
CA ALA A 172 95.11 27.98 -24.87
C ALA A 172 96.31 27.93 -25.84
N PHE A 173 96.07 27.93 -27.16
CA PHE A 173 97.10 27.83 -28.21
C PHE A 173 97.21 29.08 -29.11
N GLN A 174 96.93 30.28 -28.60
CA GLN A 174 97.38 31.52 -29.25
C GLN A 174 98.81 31.86 -28.81
N ASP A 175 99.80 31.70 -29.71
CA ASP A 175 101.16 32.18 -29.51
C ASP A 175 101.20 33.73 -29.48
N PRO A 176 101.89 34.35 -28.50
CA PRO A 176 101.99 35.80 -28.39
C PRO A 176 103.14 36.35 -29.27
N GLU A 177 102.88 36.64 -30.54
CA GLU A 177 103.76 37.51 -31.34
C GLU A 177 103.20 38.94 -31.44
N SER A 178 103.44 39.74 -30.39
CA SER A 178 103.95 41.12 -30.51
C SER A 178 104.29 41.68 -29.13
N SER A 179 105.59 41.72 -28.82
CA SER A 179 106.15 42.50 -27.71
C SER A 179 106.68 43.84 -28.27
N PRO A 180 106.80 44.91 -27.47
CA PRO A 180 108.12 45.12 -26.85
C PRO A 180 108.15 45.74 -25.43
N LYS A 181 108.98 45.10 -24.59
CA LYS A 181 110.10 45.64 -23.74
C LYS A 181 109.82 46.81 -22.77
N GLN A 182 109.98 46.60 -21.45
CA GLN A 182 111.26 46.62 -20.67
C GLN A 182 111.02 46.77 -19.15
N ALA A 183 111.54 45.83 -18.34
CA ALA A 183 112.41 46.05 -17.16
C ALA A 183 112.34 44.86 -16.16
N GLN A 184 113.52 44.35 -15.80
CA GLN A 184 113.85 43.22 -14.91
C GLN A 184 113.63 43.52 -13.39
N PRO A 185 113.92 42.61 -12.41
CA PRO A 185 114.38 41.20 -12.47
C PRO A 185 113.59 40.19 -11.58
N ASN A 186 113.70 38.91 -11.97
CA ASN A 186 113.45 37.66 -11.22
C ASN A 186 114.39 37.50 -9.99
N PRO A 187 114.20 36.56 -9.01
CA PRO A 187 113.82 35.16 -9.28
C PRO A 187 113.05 34.35 -8.19
N ALA A 188 112.68 33.13 -8.63
CA ALA A 188 112.67 31.86 -7.89
C ALA A 188 111.38 31.41 -7.15
N ILE A 189 110.81 30.35 -7.74
CA ILE A 189 109.73 29.44 -7.33
C ILE A 189 110.21 28.55 -6.16
N PRO A 190 109.35 28.09 -5.24
CA PRO A 190 108.95 26.68 -5.30
C PRO A 190 107.52 26.35 -4.82
N GLU A 191 107.08 25.16 -5.23
CA GLU A 191 105.87 24.40 -4.89
C GLU A 191 105.58 24.25 -3.37
N ILE A 192 104.30 24.27 -2.97
CA ILE A 192 103.79 23.73 -1.68
C ILE A 192 102.42 23.10 -1.95
N LYS A 193 102.30 21.78 -2.15
CA LYS A 193 102.10 20.73 -1.14
C LYS A 193 101.08 21.09 -0.05
N VAL A 194 99.85 20.64 -0.27
CA VAL A 194 98.85 20.37 0.76
C VAL A 194 99.43 19.40 1.78
N GLN A 195 99.56 19.82 3.03
CA GLN A 195 99.33 19.01 4.24
C GLN A 195 99.27 19.95 5.48
N PRO A 196 98.72 19.46 6.61
CA PRO A 196 97.71 20.13 7.41
C PRO A 196 98.31 21.05 8.47
N HIS A 197 97.58 22.11 8.84
CA HIS A 197 97.79 22.77 10.12
C HIS A 197 96.49 22.90 10.88
N LYS A 198 96.41 22.09 11.96
CA LYS A 198 95.75 22.48 13.20
C LYS A 198 96.37 23.80 13.63
N GLU A 199 95.53 24.79 13.83
CA GLU A 199 95.81 25.90 14.72
C GLU A 199 94.68 25.94 15.76
N GLU A 200 95.12 25.82 17.01
CA GLU A 200 94.32 26.10 18.19
C GLU A 200 94.32 27.62 18.44
N GLU A 201 93.23 28.06 19.09
CA GLU A 201 92.97 29.36 19.72
C GLU A 201 92.29 30.45 18.87
N PRO A 202 91.45 31.35 19.46
CA PRO A 202 91.08 31.52 20.87
C PRO A 202 89.56 31.39 21.15
N GLN A 203 89.19 31.26 22.43
CA GLN A 203 87.81 31.39 22.90
C GLN A 203 87.31 32.82 22.64
N ASN A 204 86.61 33.03 21.53
CA ASN A 204 85.67 34.14 21.43
C ASN A 204 84.42 33.76 22.24
N GLU A 205 84.10 34.54 23.26
CA GLU A 205 82.80 34.49 23.92
C GLU A 205 81.71 34.81 22.87
N GLU A 206 81.11 33.77 22.26
CA GLU A 206 79.96 33.94 21.38
C GLU A 206 78.79 34.52 22.20
N VAL A 207 78.43 35.76 21.91
CA VAL A 207 77.24 36.42 22.43
C VAL A 207 76.05 35.98 21.57
N PHE A 208 74.98 35.49 22.20
CA PHE A 208 73.79 35.02 21.51
C PHE A 208 72.62 35.99 21.73
N GLU A 209 72.12 36.57 20.64
CA GLU A 209 70.86 37.32 20.63
C GLU A 209 69.70 36.33 20.47
N ILE A 210 68.85 36.23 21.49
CA ILE A 210 67.65 35.38 21.46
C ILE A 210 66.47 36.18 22.03
N GLY A 211 65.52 36.56 21.17
CA GLY A 211 64.50 37.54 21.52
C GLY A 211 65.09 38.95 21.65
N ASP A 212 64.53 39.77 22.56
CA ASP A 212 64.99 41.13 22.84
C ASP A 212 66.17 41.18 23.86
N ASP A 213 66.68 40.01 24.29
CA ASP A 213 67.73 39.87 25.30
C ASP A 213 69.03 39.28 24.73
N VAL A 214 70.15 39.72 25.29
CA VAL A 214 71.50 39.30 24.90
C VAL A 214 72.09 38.38 25.97
N TYR A 215 72.40 37.14 25.60
CA TYR A 215 72.85 36.11 26.53
C TYR A 215 74.34 35.78 26.36
N GLN A 216 75.05 35.65 27.48
CA GLN A 216 76.40 35.09 27.52
C GLN A 216 76.37 33.55 27.43
N THR A 217 77.49 32.96 27.01
CA THR A 217 77.64 31.50 26.82
C THR A 217 77.20 30.65 28.03
N GLU A 218 77.51 31.07 29.26
CA GLU A 218 77.10 30.34 30.48
C GLU A 218 75.59 30.39 30.74
N GLN A 219 74.95 31.52 30.44
CA GLN A 219 73.49 31.66 30.55
C GLN A 219 72.78 30.85 29.47
N MET A 220 73.30 30.87 28.25
CA MET A 220 72.79 30.09 27.13
C MET A 220 72.87 28.59 27.41
N LYS A 221 73.97 28.12 28.00
CA LYS A 221 74.13 26.74 28.46
C LYS A 221 73.01 26.33 29.43
N LYS A 222 72.67 27.19 30.40
CA LYS A 222 71.61 26.91 31.39
C LYS A 222 70.23 26.84 30.73
N ILE A 223 69.94 27.73 29.78
CA ILE A 223 68.68 27.76 29.03
C ILE A 223 68.54 26.50 28.16
N LEU A 224 69.56 26.19 27.36
CA LEU A 224 69.53 25.02 26.47
C LEU A 224 69.51 23.70 27.24
N SER A 225 70.21 23.62 28.38
CA SER A 225 70.15 22.44 29.25
C SER A 225 68.74 22.18 29.78
N ASN A 226 68.02 23.25 30.14
CA ASN A 226 66.63 23.17 30.58
C ASN A 226 65.69 22.82 29.39
N MET A 227 65.89 23.44 28.22
CA MET A 227 65.12 23.13 27.00
C MET A 227 65.24 21.65 26.61
N LEU A 228 66.47 21.14 26.51
CA LEU A 228 66.74 19.76 26.08
C LEU A 228 66.31 18.70 27.11
N SER A 229 66.15 19.06 28.38
CA SER A 229 65.64 18.15 29.41
C SER A 229 64.12 18.18 29.55
N THR A 230 63.47 19.28 29.18
CA THR A 230 62.03 19.48 29.36
C THR A 230 61.22 19.23 28.09
N ILE A 231 61.74 19.61 26.92
CA ILE A 231 61.04 19.46 25.64
C ILE A 231 61.12 18.00 25.18
N LYS A 232 59.98 17.43 24.79
CA LYS A 232 59.93 16.05 24.29
C LYS A 232 60.68 15.94 22.96
N MET A 233 61.67 15.04 22.92
CA MET A 233 62.41 14.70 21.70
C MET A 233 62.02 13.29 21.22
N GLY A 234 61.88 13.12 19.90
CA GLY A 234 61.52 11.87 19.26
C GLY A 234 62.21 11.66 17.92
N GLU A 235 61.62 10.78 17.11
CA GLU A 235 62.05 10.47 15.75
C GLU A 235 60.97 10.91 14.75
N THR A 236 61.37 11.61 13.68
CA THR A 236 60.45 12.03 12.61
C THR A 236 60.87 11.42 11.28
N LYS A 237 59.97 10.67 10.64
CA LYS A 237 60.19 10.08 9.31
C LYS A 237 59.73 11.03 8.21
N VAL A 238 60.65 11.40 7.32
CA VAL A 238 60.33 12.18 6.11
C VAL A 238 60.38 11.25 4.90
N PRO A 239 59.31 11.19 4.08
CA PRO A 239 59.33 10.44 2.82
C PRO A 239 60.54 10.83 1.97
N ILE A 240 61.24 9.85 1.39
CA ILE A 240 62.44 10.01 0.53
C ILE A 240 63.71 10.49 1.26
N LEU A 241 63.61 11.30 2.31
CA LEU A 241 64.76 11.89 3.03
C LEU A 241 65.21 11.10 4.28
N GLY A 242 64.41 10.13 4.75
CA GLY A 242 64.78 9.23 5.85
C GLY A 242 64.26 9.65 7.23
N THR A 243 64.75 8.98 8.28
CA THR A 243 64.34 9.21 9.67
C THR A 243 65.32 10.16 10.36
N TYR A 244 64.82 11.26 10.91
CA TYR A 244 65.60 12.21 11.70
C TYR A 244 65.40 11.94 13.20
N LEU A 245 66.50 11.86 13.94
CA LEU A 245 66.53 11.70 15.39
C LEU A 245 66.61 13.06 16.09
N ASN A 246 66.24 13.10 17.38
CA ASN A 246 66.27 14.30 18.23
C ASN A 246 65.40 15.44 17.67
N THR A 247 64.16 15.11 17.30
CA THR A 247 63.20 16.06 16.74
C THR A 247 62.10 16.41 17.74
N SER A 248 61.65 17.67 17.71
CA SER A 248 60.52 18.16 18.51
C SER A 248 59.53 18.92 17.62
N ALA A 249 58.24 18.89 17.96
CA ALA A 249 57.25 19.67 17.25
C ALA A 249 57.37 21.16 17.59
N GLY A 250 57.07 22.04 16.63
CA GLY A 250 57.09 23.49 16.85
C GLY A 250 56.16 23.94 17.99
N SER A 251 55.01 23.27 18.15
CA SER A 251 54.08 23.52 19.26
C SER A 251 54.69 23.25 20.63
N ASP A 252 55.47 22.18 20.78
CA ASP A 252 56.04 21.77 22.06
C ASP A 252 57.15 22.74 22.50
N ILE A 253 57.90 23.26 21.52
CA ILE A 253 58.93 24.29 21.74
C ILE A 253 58.27 25.60 22.18
N VAL A 254 57.18 26.03 21.53
CA VAL A 254 56.46 27.26 21.89
C VAL A 254 55.80 27.14 23.27
N GLU A 255 55.19 26.00 23.57
CA GLU A 255 54.60 25.74 24.89
C GLU A 255 55.66 25.85 26.01
N TYR A 256 56.86 25.30 25.78
CA TYR A 256 57.98 25.44 26.71
C TYR A 256 58.39 26.91 26.88
N LEU A 257 58.55 27.66 25.78
CA LEU A 257 58.96 29.06 25.83
C LEU A 257 57.95 29.92 26.62
N GLN A 258 56.66 29.65 26.46
CA GLN A 258 55.61 30.34 27.21
C GLN A 258 55.63 30.02 28.71
N ARG A 259 55.85 28.76 29.08
CA ARG A 259 55.84 28.33 30.49
C ARG A 259 57.14 28.68 31.24
N SER A 260 58.29 28.52 30.60
CA SER A 260 59.60 28.56 31.26
C SER A 260 60.35 29.88 31.07
N MET A 261 60.13 30.60 29.97
CA MET A 261 60.76 31.89 29.67
C MET A 261 59.79 33.08 29.77
N GLY A 262 58.52 32.83 30.12
CA GLY A 262 57.54 33.90 30.39
C GLY A 262 57.18 34.75 29.17
N THR A 263 57.18 34.17 27.97
CA THR A 263 56.88 34.93 26.73
C THR A 263 55.43 35.44 26.73
N THR A 264 55.26 36.73 26.42
CA THR A 264 53.96 37.44 26.53
C THR A 264 53.00 37.16 25.37
N SER A 265 53.50 36.65 24.23
CA SER A 265 52.68 36.26 23.08
C SER A 265 53.26 35.07 22.30
N VAL A 266 52.39 34.37 21.56
CA VAL A 266 52.79 33.30 20.62
C VAL A 266 53.76 33.83 19.55
N SER A 267 53.50 35.03 19.03
CA SER A 267 54.34 35.68 18.01
C SER A 267 55.74 36.04 18.54
N TYR A 268 55.89 36.34 19.82
CA TYR A 268 57.20 36.54 20.45
C TYR A 268 57.94 35.21 20.64
N ALA A 269 57.23 34.14 21.04
CA ALA A 269 57.81 32.80 21.12
C ALA A 269 58.27 32.26 19.75
N GLU A 270 57.56 32.59 18.67
CA GLU A 270 57.98 32.24 17.31
C GLU A 270 59.25 32.98 16.86
N ARG A 271 59.43 34.25 17.26
CA ARG A 271 60.69 34.97 17.03
C ARG A 271 61.86 34.33 17.75
N ILE A 272 61.68 33.95 19.02
CA ILE A 272 62.70 33.20 19.77
C ILE A 272 63.02 31.87 19.10
N GLY A 273 62.01 31.14 18.63
CA GLY A 273 62.21 29.93 17.84
C GLY A 273 62.97 30.17 16.53
N GLN A 274 62.72 31.29 15.87
CA GLN A 274 63.46 31.73 14.68
C GLN A 274 64.92 32.05 15.01
N ASP A 275 65.20 32.70 16.14
CA ASP A 275 66.55 33.01 16.58
C ASP A 275 67.34 31.76 16.94
N LEU A 276 66.69 30.72 17.48
CA LEU A 276 67.30 29.40 17.69
C LEU A 276 67.67 28.71 16.38
N ILE A 277 66.91 28.92 15.31
CA ILE A 277 67.27 28.45 13.96
C ILE A 277 68.44 29.27 13.41
N SER A 278 68.40 30.60 13.52
CA SER A 278 69.44 31.52 13.03
C SER A 278 70.79 31.28 13.71
N ASN A 279 70.78 31.00 15.01
CA ASN A 279 71.97 30.63 15.80
C ASN A 279 72.43 29.17 15.58
N GLY A 280 71.79 28.44 14.66
CA GLY A 280 72.18 27.09 14.24
C GLY A 280 71.86 25.98 15.24
N MET A 281 70.98 26.23 16.19
CA MET A 281 70.60 25.28 17.25
C MET A 281 69.42 24.38 16.86
N LEU A 282 68.53 24.88 16.01
CA LEU A 282 67.40 24.15 15.43
C LEU A 282 67.46 24.11 13.90
N ARG A 283 66.86 23.08 13.29
CA ARG A 283 66.68 22.97 11.83
C ARG A 283 65.31 22.41 11.48
N LEU A 284 64.57 23.06 10.59
CA LEU A 284 63.29 22.56 10.08
C LEU A 284 63.48 21.28 9.24
N ILE A 285 62.64 20.27 9.47
CA ILE A 285 62.65 18.98 8.77
C ILE A 285 61.35 18.79 7.98
N GLY A 286 61.44 18.29 6.74
CA GLY A 286 60.29 17.85 5.94
C GLY A 286 59.67 18.93 5.03
N ASN A 287 59.97 20.20 5.27
CA ASN A 287 59.44 21.33 4.50
C ASN A 287 60.57 22.23 3.98
N VAL A 288 60.36 22.84 2.80
CA VAL A 288 61.32 23.78 2.20
C VAL A 288 61.12 25.16 2.84
N GLY A 289 62.14 25.67 3.54
CA GLY A 289 62.11 26.95 4.21
C GLY A 289 62.96 26.95 5.49
N ASN A 290 63.14 28.12 6.09
CA ASN A 290 63.86 28.27 7.36
C ASN A 290 63.05 29.01 8.43
N THR A 291 61.73 29.11 8.25
CA THR A 291 60.83 29.83 9.15
C THR A 291 60.38 28.92 10.30
N PHE A 292 60.50 29.42 11.52
CA PHE A 292 59.93 28.81 12.70
C PHE A 292 58.43 29.12 12.78
N ALA A 293 57.61 28.12 13.10
CA ALA A 293 56.17 28.26 13.21
C ALA A 293 55.63 27.40 14.35
N ASN A 294 54.66 27.93 15.11
CA ASN A 294 53.93 27.20 16.12
C ASN A 294 52.98 26.18 15.46
N SER A 295 53.47 24.96 15.24
CA SER A 295 52.69 23.90 14.61
C SER A 295 53.08 22.53 15.14
N SER A 296 52.08 21.69 15.41
CA SER A 296 52.26 20.27 15.74
C SER A 296 52.62 19.40 14.53
N LYS A 297 52.56 19.96 13.31
CA LYS A 297 52.90 19.28 12.05
C LYS A 297 54.30 19.62 11.53
N MET A 298 54.92 20.68 12.06
CA MET A 298 56.28 21.10 11.70
C MET A 298 57.26 20.61 12.75
N PHE A 299 58.28 19.86 12.32
CA PHE A 299 59.26 19.25 13.21
C PHE A 299 60.63 19.91 13.05
N TYR A 300 61.30 20.15 14.18
CA TYR A 300 62.61 20.79 14.22
C TYR A 300 63.63 19.84 14.85
N GLN A 301 64.78 19.69 14.20
CA GLN A 301 65.92 18.91 14.70
C GLN A 301 66.78 19.76 15.61
N TRP A 302 67.09 19.25 16.81
CA TRP A 302 68.15 19.81 17.64
C TRP A 302 69.51 19.48 17.02
N ARG A 303 70.31 20.52 16.73
CA ARG A 303 71.62 20.38 16.09
C ARG A 303 72.69 20.02 17.14
N PRO A 304 73.81 19.38 16.73
CA PRO A 304 74.91 19.06 17.66
C PRO A 304 75.43 20.27 18.45
N LYS A 305 75.38 21.49 17.87
CA LYS A 305 75.75 22.75 18.54
C LYS A 305 74.93 22.98 19.82
N ALA A 306 73.63 22.67 19.81
CA ALA A 306 72.76 22.82 20.99
C ALA A 306 73.16 21.86 22.13
N PHE A 307 73.48 20.60 21.80
CA PHE A 307 73.92 19.60 22.79
C PHE A 307 75.31 19.92 23.36
N GLN A 308 76.24 20.38 22.52
CA GLN A 308 77.58 20.79 22.94
C GLN A 308 77.53 22.01 23.87
N LEU A 309 76.74 23.04 23.52
CA LEU A 309 76.57 24.23 24.37
C LEU A 309 75.86 23.92 25.69
N ALA A 310 74.87 23.01 25.69
CA ALA A 310 74.16 22.60 26.90
C ALA A 310 75.01 21.70 27.84
N GLY A 311 76.13 21.14 27.36
CA GLY A 311 76.93 20.17 28.12
C GLY A 311 76.23 18.83 28.36
N ILE A 312 75.24 18.49 27.53
CA ILE A 312 74.48 17.23 27.64
C ILE A 312 74.97 16.27 26.54
N PRO A 313 75.35 15.01 26.88
CA PRO A 313 75.78 14.05 25.88
C PRO A 313 74.63 13.68 24.93
N GLU A 314 74.87 13.81 23.62
CA GLU A 314 73.93 13.41 22.58
C GLU A 314 73.68 11.89 22.65
N LYS A 315 72.40 11.47 22.72
CA LYS A 315 72.03 10.06 22.62
C LYS A 315 72.26 9.55 21.19
N LYS A 316 73.49 9.15 20.86
CA LYS A 316 73.80 8.43 19.61
C LYS A 316 73.43 6.96 19.77
N GLN A 317 72.41 6.48 19.06
CA GLN A 317 72.27 5.05 18.78
C GLN A 317 73.01 4.70 17.46
N PRO A 318 73.72 3.57 17.39
CA PRO A 318 74.46 3.15 16.20
C PRO A 318 73.49 2.74 15.08
N LEU A 319 73.78 3.17 13.83
CA LEU A 319 73.02 2.82 12.64
C LEU A 319 73.03 1.30 12.39
N GLY A 320 71.94 0.62 12.77
CA GLY A 320 71.63 -0.73 12.31
C GLY A 320 70.99 -0.68 10.92
N ARG A 321 71.70 -1.17 9.90
CA ARG A 321 71.09 -1.48 8.59
C ARG A 321 70.17 -2.68 8.75
N THR A 322 68.86 -2.48 8.65
CA THR A 322 67.89 -3.56 8.43
C THR A 322 67.16 -3.31 7.12
N PHE A 323 67.58 -4.01 6.07
CA PHE A 323 66.79 -4.23 4.87
C PHE A 323 65.70 -5.26 5.21
N SER A 324 64.43 -4.92 5.03
CA SER A 324 63.32 -5.88 5.05
C SER A 324 62.85 -6.13 3.62
N MET A 325 63.22 -7.31 3.12
CA MET A 325 62.68 -7.97 1.92
C MET A 325 61.39 -8.71 2.32
N PRO A 326 60.30 -8.67 1.53
CA PRO A 326 59.28 -9.71 1.57
C PRO A 326 59.57 -10.76 0.50
N THR A 327 59.54 -12.02 0.93
CA THR A 327 59.74 -13.22 0.13
C THR A 327 58.42 -13.74 -0.44
N THR A 328 58.50 -14.23 -1.68
CA THR A 328 57.76 -15.35 -2.31
C THR A 328 56.28 -15.21 -2.70
N GLY A 329 56.06 -15.35 -4.03
CA GLY A 329 54.77 -15.70 -4.66
C GLY A 329 54.79 -15.51 -6.18
N SER A 330 55.54 -16.37 -6.89
CA SER A 330 55.53 -16.70 -8.34
C SER A 330 54.60 -15.92 -9.30
N ASP A 331 55.16 -15.16 -10.25
CA ASP A 331 55.27 -15.58 -11.66
C ASP A 331 56.19 -14.64 -12.47
N ALA A 332 56.88 -15.20 -13.46
CA ALA A 332 57.97 -14.57 -14.20
C ALA A 332 57.49 -13.63 -15.33
N GLY A 333 58.06 -12.42 -15.38
CA GLY A 333 57.85 -11.46 -16.47
C GLY A 333 58.87 -10.33 -16.40
N ASP A 334 59.88 -10.41 -17.26
CA ASP A 334 61.10 -9.62 -17.34
C ASP A 334 60.91 -8.08 -17.34
N SER A 335 61.57 -7.35 -16.43
CA SER A 335 61.76 -5.90 -16.56
C SER A 335 63.11 -5.47 -15.98
N PRO A 336 64.05 -4.97 -16.80
CA PRO A 336 65.37 -4.59 -16.34
C PRO A 336 65.31 -3.21 -15.71
N VAL A 337 65.34 -3.13 -14.37
CA VAL A 337 65.65 -1.87 -13.68
C VAL A 337 67.15 -1.67 -13.74
N VAL A 338 67.60 -1.18 -14.88
CA VAL A 338 68.93 -0.62 -15.10
C VAL A 338 69.13 0.56 -14.15
N GLY A 339 70.17 0.44 -13.33
CA GLY A 339 71.05 1.53 -12.90
C GLY A 339 70.39 2.74 -12.26
N THR A 340 70.27 2.74 -10.92
CA THR A 340 70.16 4.01 -10.18
C THR A 340 71.18 4.08 -9.05
N VAL A 341 71.97 5.15 -9.10
CA VAL A 341 72.96 5.65 -8.14
C VAL A 341 74.29 4.91 -8.00
N SER A 342 74.36 3.57 -8.13
CA SER A 342 75.66 2.87 -8.07
C SER A 342 76.55 3.11 -9.30
N GLU A 343 75.96 3.34 -10.47
CA GLU A 343 76.67 3.51 -11.74
C GLU A 343 77.21 4.95 -11.95
N TYR A 344 76.56 5.94 -11.32
CA TYR A 344 77.05 7.32 -11.31
C TYR A 344 78.26 7.51 -10.37
N LEU A 345 78.35 6.71 -9.30
CA LEU A 345 79.50 6.71 -8.40
C LEU A 345 80.68 5.86 -8.91
N SER A 346 80.43 4.84 -9.76
CA SER A 346 81.51 4.08 -10.41
C SER A 346 82.23 4.85 -11.50
N ASN A 347 81.55 5.79 -12.18
CA ASN A 347 82.16 6.61 -13.24
C ASN A 347 82.95 7.83 -12.71
N TRP A 348 82.85 8.14 -11.40
CA TRP A 348 83.58 9.22 -10.74
C TRP A 348 84.86 8.72 -10.04
N ASN A 349 85.47 7.65 -10.58
CA ASN A 349 86.76 7.15 -10.13
C ASN A 349 87.87 7.79 -10.99
N VAL A 350 88.40 8.93 -10.53
CA VAL A 350 89.48 9.70 -11.19
C VAL A 350 90.80 8.90 -11.28
N LEU A 351 90.87 7.73 -10.63
CA LEU A 351 92.05 6.86 -10.59
C LEU A 351 91.92 5.56 -11.41
N ASN A 352 90.76 5.28 -12.02
CA ASN A 352 90.59 4.06 -12.82
C ASN A 352 90.14 4.40 -14.24
N ASN A 353 91.09 4.84 -15.05
CA ASN A 353 90.87 4.99 -16.48
C ASN A 353 90.69 3.58 -17.08
N SER A 354 89.47 3.20 -17.45
CA SER A 354 89.17 1.86 -17.99
C SER A 354 89.91 1.56 -19.31
N ARG A 355 90.58 2.55 -19.90
CA ARG A 355 91.48 2.44 -21.07
C ARG A 355 92.76 3.25 -20.82
N PRO A 356 93.94 2.62 -20.68
CA PRO A 356 95.20 3.32 -20.49
C PRO A 356 95.59 4.12 -21.75
N GLY A 357 95.93 5.41 -21.61
CA GLY A 357 96.47 6.26 -22.69
C GLY A 357 95.51 7.22 -23.38
N GLU A 358 94.26 7.34 -22.94
CA GLU A 358 93.27 8.25 -23.53
C GLU A 358 93.40 9.69 -22.98
N THR A 359 93.40 10.68 -23.87
CA THR A 359 93.42 12.11 -23.49
C THR A 359 92.02 12.58 -23.03
N PRO A 360 91.92 13.56 -22.11
CA PRO A 360 90.63 14.12 -21.68
C PRO A 360 89.66 14.53 -22.81
N PRO A 361 90.09 15.21 -23.91
CA PRO A 361 89.19 15.54 -25.02
C PRO A 361 88.70 14.30 -25.79
N GLN A 362 89.57 13.31 -26.02
CA GLN A 362 89.17 12.05 -26.67
C GLN A 362 88.13 11.27 -25.84
N ARG A 363 88.30 11.27 -24.51
CA ARG A 363 87.34 10.66 -23.58
C ARG A 363 85.98 11.33 -23.66
N LEU A 364 85.91 12.66 -23.67
CA LEU A 364 84.65 13.40 -23.71
C LEU A 364 83.95 13.29 -25.07
N GLN A 365 84.70 13.28 -26.17
CA GLN A 365 84.16 12.98 -27.49
C GLN A 365 83.58 11.56 -27.58
N ARG A 366 84.23 10.56 -26.96
CA ARG A 366 83.67 9.20 -26.86
C ARG A 366 82.39 9.19 -26.01
N GLU A 367 82.42 9.76 -24.80
CA GLU A 367 81.25 9.80 -23.91
C GLU A 367 80.05 10.53 -24.56
N ALA A 368 80.30 11.58 -25.35
CA ALA A 368 79.28 12.25 -26.14
C ALA A 368 78.71 11.35 -27.25
N ARG A 369 79.57 10.60 -27.97
CA ARG A 369 79.15 9.63 -29.00
C ARG A 369 78.34 8.47 -28.41
N GLU A 370 78.77 7.91 -27.28
CA GLU A 370 78.03 6.86 -26.57
C GLU A 370 76.68 7.36 -26.06
N ALA A 371 76.59 8.62 -25.61
CA ALA A 371 75.33 9.25 -25.23
C ALA A 371 74.41 9.49 -26.44
N ASP A 372 74.96 9.87 -27.59
CA ASP A 372 74.23 10.02 -28.86
C ASP A 372 73.66 8.68 -29.35
N ASP A 373 74.48 7.62 -29.37
CA ASP A 373 74.05 6.29 -29.80
C ASP A 373 72.93 5.75 -28.91
N LYS A 374 73.03 5.92 -27.58
CA LYS A 374 71.98 5.57 -26.62
C LYS A 374 70.71 6.40 -26.83
N TYR A 375 70.85 7.70 -27.09
CA TYR A 375 69.71 8.59 -27.36
C TYR A 375 69.00 8.17 -28.65
N LYS A 376 69.73 8.00 -29.76
CA LYS A 376 69.20 7.53 -31.06
C LYS A 376 68.49 6.19 -30.95
N ALA A 377 69.08 5.22 -30.25
CA ALA A 377 68.44 3.92 -30.02
C ALA A 377 67.13 4.06 -29.21
N SER A 378 67.14 4.91 -28.17
CA SER A 378 65.95 5.15 -27.35
C SER A 378 64.84 5.89 -28.11
N VAL A 379 65.18 6.78 -29.04
CA VAL A 379 64.22 7.48 -29.92
C VAL A 379 63.56 6.51 -30.89
N LYS A 380 64.33 5.60 -31.53
CA LYS A 380 63.76 4.54 -32.39
C LYS A 380 62.77 3.68 -31.62
N LYS A 381 63.15 3.23 -30.42
CA LYS A 381 62.27 2.46 -29.54
C LYS A 381 61.00 3.23 -29.14
N LEU A 382 61.10 4.54 -28.93
CA LEU A 382 59.92 5.36 -28.63
C LEU A 382 58.97 5.45 -29.83
N ASP A 383 59.49 5.60 -31.04
CA ASP A 383 58.66 5.63 -32.26
C ASP A 383 58.00 4.28 -32.53
N GLU A 384 58.69 3.17 -32.31
CA GLU A 384 58.10 1.81 -32.36
C GLU A 384 56.93 1.68 -31.37
N LEU A 385 57.10 2.12 -30.11
CA LEU A 385 56.03 2.12 -29.12
C LEU A 385 54.88 3.08 -29.46
N ARG A 386 55.18 4.22 -30.10
CA ARG A 386 54.18 5.18 -30.57
C ARG A 386 53.30 4.56 -31.65
N CYS A 387 53.91 3.94 -32.67
CA CYS A 387 53.17 3.27 -33.74
C CYS A 387 52.31 2.11 -33.19
N GLU A 388 52.87 1.25 -32.33
CA GLU A 388 52.11 0.16 -31.69
C GLU A 388 50.93 0.69 -30.85
N LEU A 389 51.14 1.80 -30.13
CA LEU A 389 50.09 2.46 -29.36
C LEU A 389 49.01 3.04 -30.27
N GLU A 390 49.36 3.76 -31.33
CA GLU A 390 48.43 4.36 -32.28
C GLU A 390 47.59 3.28 -32.99
N GLU A 391 48.21 2.17 -33.40
CA GLU A 391 47.54 1.01 -34.00
C GLU A 391 46.53 0.38 -33.02
N LEU A 392 46.94 0.15 -31.76
CA LEU A 392 46.06 -0.40 -30.73
C LEU A 392 44.91 0.55 -30.39
N ILE A 393 45.18 1.84 -30.22
CA ILE A 393 44.13 2.85 -29.97
C ILE A 393 43.12 2.82 -31.11
N PHE A 394 43.57 2.83 -32.36
CA PHE A 394 42.69 2.83 -33.52
C PHE A 394 41.80 1.58 -33.57
N LEU A 395 42.37 0.40 -33.29
CA LEU A 395 41.64 -0.87 -33.24
C LEU A 395 40.60 -0.88 -32.11
N HIS A 396 41.01 -0.51 -30.90
CA HIS A 396 40.12 -0.49 -29.74
C HIS A 396 39.02 0.57 -29.88
N LEU A 397 39.28 1.74 -30.47
CA LEU A 397 38.25 2.76 -30.71
C LEU A 397 37.13 2.24 -31.62
N LYS A 398 37.46 1.48 -32.68
CA LYS A 398 36.45 0.82 -33.53
C LYS A 398 35.66 -0.24 -32.77
N PHE A 399 36.31 -1.02 -31.91
CA PHE A 399 35.66 -2.01 -31.07
C PHE A 399 34.70 -1.35 -30.07
N LEU A 400 35.13 -0.27 -29.41
CA LEU A 400 34.32 0.48 -28.45
C LEU A 400 33.12 1.16 -29.11
N GLU A 401 33.27 1.64 -30.35
CA GLU A 401 32.14 2.17 -31.14
C GLU A 401 31.08 1.10 -31.39
N ARG A 402 31.49 -0.13 -31.73
CA ARG A 402 30.57 -1.27 -31.86
C ARG A 402 29.92 -1.61 -30.53
N CYS A 403 30.68 -1.63 -29.43
CA CYS A 403 30.16 -1.89 -28.09
C CYS A 403 29.06 -0.90 -27.70
N GLU A 404 29.27 0.41 -27.93
CA GLU A 404 28.27 1.43 -27.63
C GLU A 404 27.03 1.30 -28.51
N LEU A 405 27.22 1.02 -29.80
CA LEU A 405 26.10 0.78 -30.71
C LEU A 405 25.27 -0.46 -30.30
N ASP A 406 25.92 -1.52 -29.86
CA ASP A 406 25.25 -2.72 -29.36
C ASP A 406 24.54 -2.47 -28.03
N ARG A 407 25.08 -1.62 -27.14
CA ARG A 407 24.39 -1.15 -25.94
C ARG A 407 23.09 -0.44 -26.25
N LEU A 408 23.14 0.54 -27.16
CA LEU A 408 21.94 1.28 -27.56
C LEU A 408 20.87 0.36 -28.17
N LYS A 409 21.27 -0.65 -28.93
CA LYS A 409 20.35 -1.69 -29.43
C LYS A 409 19.78 -2.55 -28.31
N ALA A 410 20.61 -3.00 -27.36
CA ALA A 410 20.19 -3.80 -26.23
C ALA A 410 19.15 -3.06 -25.37
N ILE A 411 19.41 -1.79 -25.04
CA ILE A 411 18.45 -0.92 -24.32
C ILE A 411 17.12 -0.83 -25.09
N LYS A 412 17.17 -0.59 -26.40
CA LYS A 412 15.95 -0.52 -27.23
C LYS A 412 15.14 -1.82 -27.17
N THR A 413 15.80 -2.97 -27.25
CA THR A 413 15.15 -4.29 -27.14
C THR A 413 14.54 -4.49 -25.76
N VAL A 414 15.28 -4.17 -24.70
CA VAL A 414 14.83 -4.30 -23.30
C VAL A 414 13.58 -3.47 -23.02
N ILE A 415 13.53 -2.23 -23.52
CA ILE A 415 12.35 -1.37 -23.38
C ILE A 415 11.13 -1.97 -24.10
N LEU A 416 11.35 -2.56 -25.28
CA LEU A 416 10.30 -3.23 -26.05
C LEU A 416 9.79 -4.48 -25.32
N ASP A 417 10.69 -5.33 -24.84
CA ASP A 417 10.35 -6.55 -24.11
C ASP A 417 9.61 -6.21 -22.80
N PHE A 418 10.11 -5.23 -22.05
CA PHE A 418 9.45 -4.73 -20.84
C PHE A 418 8.02 -4.27 -21.12
N THR A 419 7.82 -3.44 -22.14
CA THR A 419 6.48 -2.98 -22.53
C THR A 419 5.59 -4.14 -23.00
N GLY A 420 6.16 -5.09 -23.76
CA GLY A 420 5.47 -6.28 -24.24
C GLY A 420 5.00 -7.21 -23.11
N THR A 421 5.82 -7.42 -22.07
CA THR A 421 5.46 -8.27 -20.93
C THR A 421 4.21 -7.78 -20.19
N ILE A 422 4.06 -6.46 -20.06
CA ILE A 422 2.88 -5.82 -19.47
C ILE A 422 1.72 -5.86 -20.46
N GLY A 423 1.96 -5.47 -21.72
CA GLY A 423 0.93 -5.38 -22.77
C GLY A 423 0.19 -6.69 -23.01
N ASN A 424 0.87 -7.83 -22.93
CA ASN A 424 0.28 -9.16 -23.14
C ASN A 424 -0.76 -9.56 -22.09
N VAL A 425 -0.76 -8.94 -20.91
CA VAL A 425 -1.69 -9.28 -19.81
C VAL A 425 -2.90 -8.35 -19.75
N ILE A 426 -2.80 -7.15 -20.35
CA ILE A 426 -3.88 -6.15 -20.36
C ILE A 426 -5.23 -6.72 -20.86
N PRO A 427 -5.32 -7.52 -21.94
CA PRO A 427 -6.59 -8.08 -22.38
C PRO A 427 -7.26 -8.97 -21.33
N SER A 428 -6.47 -9.71 -20.53
CA SER A 428 -7.00 -10.54 -19.44
C SER A 428 -7.56 -9.68 -18.30
N LEU A 429 -6.87 -8.59 -17.94
CA LEU A 429 -7.35 -7.65 -16.92
C LEU A 429 -8.63 -6.94 -17.38
N GLN A 430 -8.68 -6.52 -18.65
CA GLN A 430 -9.88 -5.92 -19.23
C GLN A 430 -11.06 -6.89 -19.19
N SER A 431 -10.86 -8.14 -19.61
CA SER A 431 -11.90 -9.16 -19.55
C SER A 431 -12.42 -9.37 -18.11
N SER A 432 -11.55 -9.31 -17.11
CA SER A 432 -11.95 -9.45 -15.70
C SER A 432 -12.88 -8.31 -15.26
N VAL A 433 -12.52 -7.07 -15.61
CA VAL A 433 -13.36 -5.88 -15.33
C VAL A 433 -14.70 -5.95 -16.06
N ASP A 434 -14.71 -6.37 -17.33
CA ASP A 434 -15.93 -6.50 -18.14
C ASP A 434 -16.90 -7.52 -17.51
N LYS A 435 -16.39 -8.67 -17.04
CA LYS A 435 -17.22 -9.67 -16.32
C LYS A 435 -17.77 -9.10 -15.01
N MET A 436 -16.97 -8.34 -14.26
CA MET A 436 -17.41 -7.72 -13.02
C MET A 436 -18.58 -6.74 -13.23
N MET A 437 -18.61 -6.03 -14.36
CA MET A 437 -19.73 -5.15 -14.71
C MET A 437 -21.04 -5.91 -14.96
N LEU A 438 -20.97 -7.15 -15.45
CA LEU A 438 -22.17 -7.98 -15.69
C LEU A 438 -22.76 -8.52 -14.38
N PHE A 439 -21.96 -8.70 -13.33
CA PHE A 439 -22.43 -9.23 -12.07
C PHE A 439 -23.54 -8.40 -11.42
N GLN A 440 -23.52 -7.08 -11.59
CA GLN A 440 -24.56 -6.21 -11.06
C GLN A 440 -25.94 -6.47 -11.70
N GLU A 441 -25.99 -6.95 -12.95
CA GLU A 441 -27.25 -7.27 -13.64
C GLU A 441 -27.97 -8.48 -13.02
N THR A 442 -27.24 -9.28 -12.23
CA THR A 442 -27.81 -10.46 -11.54
C THR A 442 -28.55 -10.12 -10.25
N VAL A 443 -28.37 -8.90 -9.71
CA VAL A 443 -28.99 -8.47 -8.45
C VAL A 443 -30.41 -7.98 -8.70
N GLN A 444 -31.39 -8.58 -8.03
CA GLN A 444 -32.81 -8.22 -8.15
C GLN A 444 -33.37 -7.71 -6.81
N PRO A 445 -33.29 -6.39 -6.51
CA PRO A 445 -33.64 -5.86 -5.19
C PRO A 445 -35.05 -6.22 -4.70
N LEU A 446 -36.06 -6.10 -5.58
CA LEU A 446 -37.43 -6.47 -5.24
C LEU A 446 -37.63 -7.97 -5.09
N GLY A 447 -36.90 -8.77 -5.87
CA GLY A 447 -36.90 -10.24 -5.76
C GLY A 447 -36.30 -10.69 -4.43
N ASP A 448 -35.17 -10.09 -4.04
CA ASP A 448 -34.49 -10.39 -2.78
C ASP A 448 -35.31 -9.96 -1.57
N LEU A 449 -35.96 -8.80 -1.63
CA LEU A 449 -36.86 -8.36 -0.57
C LEU A 449 -38.06 -9.31 -0.43
N ARG A 450 -38.64 -9.78 -1.56
CA ARG A 450 -39.70 -10.79 -1.52
C ARG A 450 -39.20 -12.10 -0.93
N TYR A 451 -38.02 -12.57 -1.33
CA TYR A 451 -37.40 -13.75 -0.74
C TYR A 451 -37.20 -13.60 0.78
N LEU A 452 -36.74 -12.43 1.23
CA LEU A 452 -36.60 -12.14 2.66
C LEU A 452 -37.96 -12.24 3.37
N LEU A 453 -38.99 -11.59 2.83
CA LEU A 453 -40.31 -11.59 3.42
C LEU A 453 -40.94 -13.00 3.41
N GLU A 454 -40.86 -13.74 2.32
CA GLU A 454 -41.43 -15.08 2.20
C GLU A 454 -40.81 -16.07 3.19
N ASN A 455 -39.48 -16.06 3.34
CA ASN A 455 -38.78 -17.03 4.17
C ASN A 455 -38.65 -16.63 5.64
N TYR A 456 -38.66 -15.33 5.95
CA TYR A 456 -38.36 -14.83 7.30
C TYR A 456 -39.48 -14.03 7.96
N ARG A 457 -40.64 -13.81 7.32
CA ARG A 457 -41.79 -13.19 7.99
C ARG A 457 -42.29 -14.05 9.15
N THR A 458 -42.64 -13.40 10.26
CA THR A 458 -43.03 -14.07 11.52
C THR A 458 -44.50 -13.94 11.86
N GLY A 459 -45.24 -13.06 11.18
CA GLY A 459 -46.66 -12.84 11.45
C GLY A 459 -47.16 -11.51 10.91
N SER A 460 -48.48 -11.33 10.90
CA SER A 460 -49.13 -10.07 10.53
C SER A 460 -49.32 -9.16 11.75
N PHE A 461 -49.54 -7.87 11.50
CA PHE A 461 -49.84 -6.92 12.57
C PHE A 461 -51.23 -7.20 13.18
N ILE A 462 -51.25 -7.81 14.37
CA ILE A 462 -52.46 -8.10 15.13
C ILE A 462 -52.26 -7.58 16.57
N PRO A 463 -52.72 -6.34 16.88
CA PRO A 463 -52.58 -5.77 18.21
C PRO A 463 -53.45 -6.53 19.23
N LYS A 464 -52.86 -6.83 20.40
CA LYS A 464 -53.56 -7.47 21.52
C LYS A 464 -53.71 -6.46 22.66
N VAL A 465 -54.94 -6.08 22.94
CA VAL A 465 -55.26 -5.09 23.96
C VAL A 465 -55.59 -5.78 25.27
N THR A 466 -54.96 -5.35 26.34
CA THR A 466 -55.37 -5.75 27.70
C THR A 466 -56.60 -4.93 28.09
N VAL A 467 -57.65 -5.62 28.51
CA VAL A 467 -58.91 -5.00 28.93
C VAL A 467 -58.97 -4.91 30.45
N TYR A 468 -59.56 -3.84 30.98
CA TYR A 468 -59.89 -3.78 32.40
C TYR A 468 -60.97 -4.81 32.75
N GLU A 469 -60.59 -5.84 33.51
CA GLU A 469 -61.50 -6.86 34.01
C GLU A 469 -62.16 -6.40 35.31
N ASN A 470 -63.36 -5.85 35.19
CA ASN A 470 -64.18 -5.54 36.36
C ASN A 470 -64.72 -6.83 36.99
N TYR A 471 -64.56 -7.00 38.31
CA TYR A 471 -65.07 -8.16 39.06
C TYR A 471 -66.59 -8.42 38.85
N TYR A 472 -67.36 -7.37 38.55
CA TYR A 472 -68.80 -7.45 38.28
C TYR A 472 -69.15 -7.55 36.77
N ASN A 473 -68.19 -7.81 35.90
CA ASN A 473 -68.35 -7.91 34.43
C ASN A 473 -69.01 -6.68 33.78
N LYS A 474 -68.77 -5.48 34.33
CA LYS A 474 -69.16 -4.21 33.69
C LYS A 474 -68.07 -3.76 32.73
N VAL A 475 -68.44 -3.32 31.54
CA VAL A 475 -67.51 -2.97 30.45
C VAL A 475 -67.57 -1.47 30.12
N ASP A 476 -67.68 -0.66 31.15
CA ASP A 476 -68.06 0.75 31.02
C ASP A 476 -66.86 1.68 30.82
N GLU A 477 -65.63 1.20 31.04
CA GLU A 477 -64.41 2.04 31.09
C GLU A 477 -63.51 1.94 29.84
N GLN A 478 -63.80 1.01 28.94
CA GLN A 478 -62.95 0.73 27.77
C GLN A 478 -63.78 0.40 26.53
N THR A 479 -63.38 0.95 25.39
CA THR A 479 -64.05 0.72 24.10
C THR A 479 -63.30 -0.32 23.26
N PHE A 480 -61.97 -0.27 23.27
CA PHE A 480 -61.11 -1.09 22.42
C PHE A 480 -60.61 -2.36 23.14
N GLY A 481 -60.50 -3.47 22.42
CA GLY A 481 -60.08 -4.76 22.98
C GLY A 481 -61.21 -5.57 23.65
N VAL A 482 -62.36 -4.94 23.86
CA VAL A 482 -63.55 -5.58 24.45
C VAL A 482 -64.19 -6.54 23.45
N ASP A 483 -64.69 -7.69 23.93
CA ASP A 483 -65.49 -8.60 23.12
C ASP A 483 -66.69 -7.90 22.48
N LEU A 484 -66.90 -8.16 21.18
CA LEU A 484 -67.90 -7.49 20.37
C LEU A 484 -69.32 -7.57 20.97
N GLU A 485 -69.67 -8.72 21.56
CA GLU A 485 -70.98 -8.94 22.18
C GLU A 485 -71.11 -8.19 23.50
N ALA A 486 -70.05 -8.19 24.31
CA ALA A 486 -70.02 -7.45 25.56
C ALA A 486 -70.20 -5.93 25.31
N ARG A 487 -69.50 -5.39 24.31
CA ARG A 487 -69.62 -3.98 23.91
C ARG A 487 -71.02 -3.63 23.37
N ALA A 488 -71.55 -4.45 22.47
CA ALA A 488 -72.90 -4.23 21.92
C ALA A 488 -74.00 -4.28 23.00
N ARG A 489 -73.86 -5.20 23.97
CA ARG A 489 -74.77 -5.29 25.13
C ARG A 489 -74.68 -4.07 26.02
N ALA A 490 -73.48 -3.57 26.32
CA ALA A 490 -73.28 -2.33 27.10
C ALA A 490 -73.94 -1.12 26.39
N ASP A 491 -73.82 -1.07 25.06
CA ASP A 491 -74.44 -0.05 24.21
C ASP A 491 -75.97 -0.20 24.05
N LYS A 492 -76.55 -1.31 24.53
CA LYS A 492 -77.96 -1.68 24.31
C LYS A 492 -78.35 -1.71 22.82
N LYS A 493 -77.40 -2.04 21.93
CA LYS A 493 -77.59 -2.12 20.47
C LYS A 493 -77.10 -3.47 19.95
N ARG A 494 -77.51 -3.82 18.72
CA ARG A 494 -77.03 -5.03 18.03
C ARG A 494 -75.67 -4.84 17.36
N VAL A 495 -75.31 -3.59 17.06
CA VAL A 495 -74.01 -3.19 16.51
C VAL A 495 -73.42 -2.17 17.49
N PRO A 496 -72.15 -2.30 17.91
CA PRO A 496 -71.49 -1.33 18.77
C PRO A 496 -71.60 0.11 18.23
N ILE A 497 -71.81 1.07 19.13
CA ILE A 497 -72.03 2.48 18.77
C ILE A 497 -70.81 3.04 18.02
N ILE A 498 -69.59 2.68 18.43
CA ILE A 498 -68.35 3.13 17.79
C ILE A 498 -68.34 2.82 16.28
N ILE A 499 -68.76 1.62 15.88
CA ILE A 499 -68.80 1.21 14.46
C ILE A 499 -69.83 2.04 13.72
N THR A 500 -71.06 2.13 14.23
CA THR A 500 -72.12 2.91 13.56
C THR A 500 -71.78 4.38 13.46
N THR A 501 -71.12 4.96 14.47
CA THR A 501 -70.74 6.37 14.49
C THR A 501 -69.65 6.65 13.46
N ILE A 502 -68.61 5.80 13.38
CA ILE A 502 -67.56 5.94 12.37
C ILE A 502 -68.13 5.78 10.96
N LEU A 503 -68.93 4.73 10.70
CA LEU A 503 -69.51 4.51 9.36
C LEU A 503 -70.43 5.65 8.93
N THR A 504 -71.24 6.18 9.86
CA THR A 504 -72.15 7.31 9.57
C THR A 504 -71.37 8.60 9.35
N TYR A 505 -70.31 8.84 10.13
CA TYR A 505 -69.41 9.97 9.92
C TYR A 505 -68.78 9.90 8.52
N LEU A 506 -68.19 8.75 8.15
CA LEU A 506 -67.59 8.57 6.83
C LEU A 506 -68.62 8.77 5.69
N ASP A 507 -69.83 8.22 5.81
CA ASP A 507 -70.90 8.39 4.81
C ASP A 507 -71.28 9.87 4.62
N ASN A 508 -71.31 10.66 5.71
CA ASN A 508 -71.65 12.08 5.65
C ASN A 508 -70.53 12.94 5.05
N HIS A 509 -69.27 12.50 5.16
CA HIS A 509 -68.10 13.26 4.72
C HIS A 509 -67.49 12.77 3.39
N TYR A 510 -67.96 11.65 2.81
CA TYR A 510 -67.59 11.28 1.45
C TYR A 510 -67.96 12.31 0.37
N PRO A 511 -69.10 13.03 0.46
CA PRO A 511 -69.41 14.11 -0.47
C PRO A 511 -68.40 15.26 -0.43
N ASP A 512 -67.75 15.49 0.72
CA ASP A 512 -66.78 16.58 0.92
C ASP A 512 -65.44 16.31 0.21
N LEU A 513 -65.18 15.05 -0.18
CA LEU A 513 -63.97 14.65 -0.89
C LEU A 513 -64.07 14.93 -2.40
N GLU A 514 -62.99 15.49 -2.95
CA GLU A 514 -62.86 15.83 -4.36
C GLU A 514 -62.61 14.57 -5.22
N GLY A 515 -63.67 14.07 -5.84
CA GLY A 515 -63.62 12.98 -6.83
C GLY A 515 -63.65 11.57 -6.24
N ASP A 516 -63.94 10.61 -7.11
CA ASP A 516 -64.12 9.20 -6.72
C ASP A 516 -62.81 8.51 -6.34
N GLU A 517 -61.68 9.00 -6.83
CA GLU A 517 -60.35 8.52 -6.42
C GLU A 517 -60.06 8.84 -4.95
N ALA A 518 -60.33 10.07 -4.50
CA ALA A 518 -60.15 10.45 -3.11
C ALA A 518 -61.06 9.65 -2.16
N ARG A 519 -62.34 9.43 -2.55
CA ARG A 519 -63.30 8.61 -1.79
C ARG A 519 -62.84 7.16 -1.65
N ARG A 520 -62.36 6.57 -2.74
CA ARG A 520 -61.78 5.21 -2.76
C ARG A 520 -60.48 5.13 -1.95
N GLY A 521 -59.65 6.17 -2.02
CA GLY A 521 -58.38 6.28 -1.31
C GLY A 521 -58.51 6.20 0.22
N VAL A 522 -59.65 6.62 0.80
CA VAL A 522 -59.89 6.60 2.27
C VAL A 522 -59.58 5.25 2.91
N TRP A 523 -59.90 4.14 2.22
CA TRP A 523 -59.72 2.79 2.74
C TRP A 523 -58.44 2.11 2.25
N LEU A 524 -57.69 2.71 1.32
CA LEU A 524 -56.44 2.15 0.78
C LEU A 524 -55.19 2.91 1.22
N LEU A 525 -55.35 4.14 1.74
CA LEU A 525 -54.23 4.96 2.19
C LEU A 525 -53.61 4.41 3.48
N ASP A 526 -52.29 4.30 3.48
CA ASP A 526 -51.51 3.91 4.65
C ASP A 526 -51.38 5.08 5.62
N VAL A 527 -52.20 5.07 6.66
CA VAL A 527 -52.18 6.09 7.72
C VAL A 527 -51.11 5.75 8.75
N PRO A 528 -50.23 6.71 9.14
CA PRO A 528 -49.31 6.53 10.25
C PRO A 528 -50.03 6.08 11.53
N LEU A 529 -49.65 4.92 12.06
CA LEU A 529 -50.28 4.32 13.25
C LEU A 529 -50.35 5.27 14.45
N ALA A 530 -49.39 6.18 14.58
CA ALA A 530 -49.37 7.20 15.62
C ALA A 530 -50.58 8.15 15.57
N GLN A 531 -51.07 8.52 14.38
CA GLN A 531 -52.28 9.35 14.24
C GLN A 531 -53.53 8.56 14.66
N THR A 532 -53.65 7.31 14.20
CA THR A 532 -54.74 6.42 14.62
C THR A 532 -54.74 6.21 16.14
N HIS A 533 -53.58 6.03 16.77
CA HIS A 533 -53.47 5.91 18.22
C HIS A 533 -53.82 7.20 18.97
N LYS A 534 -53.46 8.38 18.45
CA LYS A 534 -53.87 9.66 19.04
C LYS A 534 -55.39 9.81 19.08
N LEU A 535 -56.06 9.45 17.98
CA LEU A 535 -57.53 9.43 17.93
C LEU A 535 -58.10 8.36 18.87
N ARG A 536 -57.56 7.13 18.83
CA ARG A 536 -57.96 6.02 19.73
C ARG A 536 -57.94 6.42 21.20
N VAL A 537 -56.91 7.13 21.66
CA VAL A 537 -56.80 7.59 23.06
C VAL A 537 -57.95 8.50 23.45
N LYS A 538 -58.42 9.39 22.56
CA LYS A 538 -59.51 10.32 22.85
C LYS A 538 -60.87 9.64 23.02
N ILE A 539 -61.05 8.45 22.47
CA ILE A 539 -62.35 7.76 22.39
C ILE A 539 -62.39 6.39 23.10
N ASN A 540 -61.29 6.02 23.75
CA ASN A 540 -61.18 4.75 24.49
C ASN A 540 -61.56 4.92 25.97
N ASP A 541 -62.79 5.37 26.22
CA ASP A 541 -63.32 5.63 27.56
C ASP A 541 -64.61 4.86 27.86
N GLY A 542 -65.05 3.98 26.95
CA GLY A 542 -66.27 3.18 27.07
C GLY A 542 -67.57 3.94 26.84
N LYS A 543 -67.52 5.24 26.51
CA LYS A 543 -68.70 6.09 26.32
C LYS A 543 -69.04 6.29 24.84
N PRO A 544 -70.25 6.76 24.51
CA PRO A 544 -70.59 7.17 23.15
C PRO A 544 -69.66 8.29 22.66
N VAL A 545 -69.12 8.13 21.45
CA VAL A 545 -68.16 9.07 20.86
C VAL A 545 -68.89 10.30 20.30
N PRO A 546 -68.50 11.53 20.69
CA PRO A 546 -69.01 12.74 20.04
C PRO A 546 -68.42 12.88 18.62
N PRO A 547 -69.24 13.19 17.58
CA PRO A 547 -68.77 13.33 16.20
C PRO A 547 -67.66 14.37 16.02
N GLU A 548 -67.67 15.44 16.81
CA GLU A 548 -66.69 16.55 16.78
C GLU A 548 -65.24 16.09 16.98
N VAL A 549 -65.03 14.96 17.68
CA VAL A 549 -63.69 14.40 17.90
C VAL A 549 -63.07 13.89 16.60
N PHE A 550 -63.90 13.47 15.64
CA PHE A 550 -63.43 13.01 14.33
C PHE A 550 -63.03 14.16 13.41
N ASP A 551 -63.63 15.35 13.55
CA ASP A 551 -63.31 16.54 12.75
C ASP A 551 -61.87 17.05 12.98
N GLU A 552 -61.27 16.70 14.12
CA GLU A 552 -59.88 17.04 14.44
C GLU A 552 -58.84 16.19 13.67
N PHE A 553 -59.29 15.17 12.93
CA PHE A 553 -58.45 14.24 12.18
C PHE A 553 -58.91 14.11 10.73
N ASP A 554 -58.00 13.70 9.87
CA ASP A 554 -58.32 13.42 8.47
C ASP A 554 -59.21 12.16 8.32
N ILE A 555 -60.05 12.16 7.29
CA ILE A 555 -61.02 11.10 7.01
C ILE A 555 -60.35 9.70 6.92
N PRO A 556 -59.18 9.53 6.25
CA PRO A 556 -58.45 8.27 6.28
C PRO A 556 -58.05 7.80 7.69
N THR A 557 -57.67 8.69 8.60
CA THR A 557 -57.36 8.34 10.00
C THR A 557 -58.58 7.77 10.72
N VAL A 558 -59.77 8.31 10.46
CA VAL A 558 -61.03 7.80 11.04
C VAL A 558 -61.38 6.41 10.46
N ALA A 559 -61.16 6.18 9.16
CA ALA A 559 -61.32 4.85 8.56
C ALA A 559 -60.29 3.84 9.11
N SER A 560 -59.04 4.27 9.29
CA SER A 560 -57.96 3.50 9.91
C SER A 560 -58.29 3.11 11.36
N LEU A 561 -58.96 3.99 12.11
CA LEU A 561 -59.45 3.70 13.46
C LEU A 561 -60.45 2.54 13.49
N LEU A 562 -61.36 2.45 12.51
CA LEU A 562 -62.28 1.33 12.42
C LEU A 562 -61.54 0.02 12.09
N LYS A 563 -60.56 0.05 11.18
CA LYS A 563 -59.70 -1.11 10.91
C LYS A 563 -58.99 -1.57 12.19
N LEU A 564 -58.40 -0.62 12.93
CA LEU A 564 -57.72 -0.89 14.19
C LEU A 564 -58.68 -1.48 15.23
N TYR A 565 -59.88 -0.93 15.37
CA TYR A 565 -60.91 -1.45 16.28
C TYR A 565 -61.23 -2.92 15.97
N LEU A 566 -61.44 -3.26 14.69
CA LEU A 566 -61.74 -4.64 14.28
C LEU A 566 -60.54 -5.58 14.49
N LEU A 567 -59.32 -5.10 14.30
CA LEU A 567 -58.09 -5.86 14.56
C LEU A 567 -57.85 -6.11 16.05
N GLU A 568 -58.22 -5.16 16.92
CA GLU A 568 -58.04 -5.26 18.37
C GLU A 568 -59.10 -6.16 19.04
N LEU A 569 -60.13 -6.61 18.33
CA LEU A 569 -61.13 -7.54 18.86
C LEU A 569 -60.48 -8.88 19.30
N PRO A 570 -60.91 -9.46 20.44
CA PRO A 570 -60.39 -10.75 20.92
C PRO A 570 -60.54 -11.91 19.92
N ASP A 571 -61.62 -11.92 19.13
CA ASP A 571 -61.83 -12.80 17.99
C ASP A 571 -62.17 -11.95 16.75
N SER A 572 -61.83 -12.40 15.54
CA SER A 572 -62.18 -11.67 14.31
C SER A 572 -63.69 -11.57 14.13
N LEU A 573 -64.13 -10.60 13.33
CA LEU A 573 -65.54 -10.34 13.09
C LEU A 573 -66.30 -11.59 12.60
N VAL A 574 -65.71 -12.31 11.66
CA VAL A 574 -66.02 -13.72 11.39
C VAL A 574 -65.16 -14.57 12.31
N SER A 575 -65.79 -15.35 13.17
CA SER A 575 -65.08 -16.09 14.21
C SER A 575 -63.99 -17.00 13.63
N THR A 576 -62.83 -16.99 14.28
CA THR A 576 -61.69 -17.85 13.94
C THR A 576 -62.08 -19.34 13.83
N HIS A 577 -63.13 -19.78 14.55
CA HIS A 577 -63.60 -21.16 14.52
C HIS A 577 -64.06 -21.63 13.13
N VAL A 578 -64.64 -20.73 12.32
CA VAL A 578 -65.11 -21.07 10.97
C VAL A 578 -64.01 -20.93 9.91
N TYR A 579 -62.79 -20.54 10.28
CA TYR A 579 -61.66 -20.35 9.36
C TYR A 579 -61.39 -21.60 8.50
N GLU A 580 -61.31 -22.78 9.11
CA GLU A 580 -61.03 -24.03 8.37
C GLU A 580 -62.17 -24.41 7.40
N ILE A 581 -63.42 -24.07 7.75
CA ILE A 581 -64.57 -24.26 6.86
C ILE A 581 -64.44 -23.33 5.65
N VAL A 582 -64.15 -22.06 5.89
CA VAL A 582 -63.93 -21.05 4.83
C VAL A 582 -62.74 -21.45 3.94
N ARG A 583 -61.64 -21.90 4.55
CA ARG A 583 -60.48 -22.42 3.84
C ARG A 583 -60.87 -23.57 2.91
N THR A 584 -61.62 -24.55 3.42
CA THR A 584 -62.10 -25.69 2.63
C THR A 584 -62.93 -25.25 1.43
N ILE A 585 -63.86 -24.30 1.62
CA ILE A 585 -64.70 -23.73 0.54
C ILE A 585 -63.85 -23.18 -0.61
N TYR A 586 -62.72 -22.53 -0.31
CA TYR A 586 -61.87 -21.88 -1.32
C TYR A 586 -60.63 -22.68 -1.75
N THR A 587 -60.35 -23.83 -1.12
CA THR A 587 -59.20 -24.69 -1.44
C THR A 587 -59.60 -25.87 -2.33
N THR A 588 -60.82 -26.40 -2.17
CA THR A 588 -61.31 -27.50 -3.00
C THR A 588 -61.51 -27.00 -4.44
N PRO A 589 -60.73 -27.49 -5.43
CA PRO A 589 -60.95 -27.18 -6.83
C PRO A 589 -62.22 -27.90 -7.26
N ALA A 590 -63.35 -27.24 -7.16
CA ALA A 590 -64.60 -27.85 -7.55
C ALA A 590 -64.70 -27.84 -9.07
N THR A 591 -64.53 -29.01 -9.67
CA THR A 591 -64.91 -29.28 -11.05
C THR A 591 -66.43 -29.15 -11.28
N ASP A 592 -67.24 -28.98 -10.22
CA ASP A 592 -68.71 -28.90 -10.30
C ASP A 592 -69.42 -27.95 -9.30
N SER A 593 -68.74 -27.06 -8.55
CA SER A 593 -69.46 -26.14 -7.64
C SER A 593 -69.85 -24.85 -8.36
N SER A 594 -71.12 -24.69 -8.69
CA SER A 594 -71.65 -23.40 -9.17
C SER A 594 -71.46 -22.31 -8.10
N GLU A 595 -71.32 -21.05 -8.52
CA GLU A 595 -71.28 -19.88 -7.63
C GLU A 595 -72.42 -19.89 -6.60
N ALA A 596 -73.62 -20.28 -7.02
CA ALA A 596 -74.79 -20.45 -6.15
C ALA A 596 -74.58 -21.48 -5.03
N SER A 597 -73.90 -22.59 -5.32
CA SER A 597 -73.58 -23.60 -4.29
C SER A 597 -72.56 -23.08 -3.27
N ARG A 598 -71.55 -22.30 -3.71
CA ARG A 598 -70.59 -21.64 -2.82
C ARG A 598 -71.28 -20.65 -1.89
N VAL A 599 -72.17 -19.81 -2.43
CA VAL A 599 -72.96 -18.84 -1.66
C VAL A 599 -73.86 -19.55 -0.64
N ALA A 600 -74.50 -20.67 -0.98
CA ALA A 600 -75.32 -21.43 -0.05
C ALA A 600 -74.51 -22.01 1.13
N VAL A 601 -73.30 -22.52 0.86
CA VAL A 601 -72.40 -23.02 1.93
C VAL A 601 -71.90 -21.86 2.80
N LEU A 602 -71.62 -20.69 2.22
CA LEU A 602 -71.26 -19.48 2.98
C LEU A 602 -72.41 -19.01 3.88
N GLN A 603 -73.65 -18.99 3.38
CA GLN A 603 -74.84 -18.68 4.19
C GLN A 603 -74.96 -19.62 5.40
N GLN A 604 -74.79 -20.94 5.18
CA GLN A 604 -74.85 -21.93 6.26
C GLN A 604 -73.67 -21.82 7.25
N THR A 605 -72.50 -21.41 6.78
CA THR A 605 -71.31 -21.23 7.64
C THR A 605 -71.42 -19.96 8.48
N LEU A 606 -71.82 -18.84 7.85
CA LEU A 606 -71.98 -17.55 8.52
C LEU A 606 -73.20 -17.50 9.46
N SER A 607 -74.23 -18.34 9.25
CA SER A 607 -75.39 -18.42 10.14
C SER A 607 -75.06 -18.98 11.54
N GLN A 608 -73.89 -19.62 11.69
CA GLN A 608 -73.37 -20.11 12.97
C GLN A 608 -72.80 -18.98 13.85
N LEU A 609 -72.54 -17.80 13.26
CA LEU A 609 -72.03 -16.64 13.99
C LEU A 609 -73.11 -16.05 14.91
N ARG A 610 -72.66 -15.35 15.96
CA ARG A 610 -73.58 -14.63 16.85
C ARG A 610 -74.27 -13.50 16.09
N LEU A 611 -75.48 -13.17 16.51
CA LEU A 611 -76.29 -12.14 15.86
C LEU A 611 -75.63 -10.75 15.86
N THR A 612 -74.84 -10.43 16.89
CA THR A 612 -74.02 -9.21 16.97
C THR A 612 -72.96 -9.19 15.87
N ASN A 613 -72.25 -10.30 15.63
CA ASN A 613 -71.26 -10.43 14.58
C ASN A 613 -71.90 -10.31 13.20
N ILE A 614 -73.03 -10.99 12.97
CA ILE A 614 -73.77 -10.92 11.69
C ILE A 614 -74.26 -9.49 11.42
N ALA A 615 -74.86 -8.83 12.41
CA ALA A 615 -75.37 -7.46 12.25
C ALA A 615 -74.24 -6.45 12.03
N THR A 616 -73.11 -6.63 12.72
CA THR A 616 -71.93 -5.77 12.54
C THR A 616 -71.28 -5.98 11.18
N LEU A 617 -71.17 -7.23 10.74
CA LEU A 617 -70.68 -7.56 9.39
C LEU A 617 -71.61 -6.99 8.32
N ASP A 618 -72.94 -7.12 8.46
CA ASP A 618 -73.92 -6.51 7.56
C ASP A 618 -73.75 -4.99 7.52
N ALA A 619 -73.60 -4.31 8.66
CA ALA A 619 -73.39 -2.87 8.70
C ALA A 619 -72.12 -2.44 7.92
N CYS A 620 -71.00 -3.14 8.13
CA CYS A 620 -69.77 -2.90 7.38
C CYS A 620 -69.94 -3.18 5.87
N MET A 621 -70.52 -4.33 5.51
CA MET A 621 -70.71 -4.71 4.10
C MET A 621 -71.66 -3.74 3.39
N ASN A 622 -72.74 -3.28 4.03
CA ASN A 622 -73.62 -2.24 3.48
C ASN A 622 -72.87 -0.94 3.15
N HIS A 623 -71.96 -0.51 4.02
CA HIS A 623 -71.16 0.69 3.78
C HIS A 623 -70.19 0.48 2.61
N PHE A 624 -69.46 -0.63 2.59
CA PHE A 624 -68.50 -0.90 1.52
C PHE A 624 -69.15 -1.13 0.15
N THR A 625 -70.25 -1.89 0.06
CA THR A 625 -70.95 -2.09 -1.21
C THR A 625 -71.54 -0.78 -1.71
N ARG A 626 -72.10 0.05 -0.82
CA ARG A 626 -72.56 1.39 -1.19
C ARG A 626 -71.43 2.26 -1.74
N LEU A 627 -70.26 2.26 -1.09
CA LEU A 627 -69.10 3.00 -1.59
C LEU A 627 -68.66 2.51 -2.97
N ILE A 628 -68.61 1.19 -3.18
CA ILE A 628 -68.28 0.56 -4.48
C ILE A 628 -69.30 1.00 -5.55
N ASP A 629 -70.60 0.92 -5.25
CA ASP A 629 -71.67 1.25 -6.19
C ASP A 629 -71.69 2.75 -6.53
N LEU A 630 -71.57 3.61 -5.52
CA LEU A 630 -71.59 5.08 -5.70
C LEU A 630 -70.39 5.60 -6.47
N THR A 631 -69.23 4.96 -6.34
CA THR A 631 -68.00 5.35 -7.05
C THR A 631 -67.80 4.56 -8.35
N SER A 632 -68.72 3.66 -8.70
CA SER A 632 -68.60 2.73 -9.85
C SER A 632 -67.22 2.07 -9.91
N ALA A 633 -66.77 1.55 -8.77
CA ALA A 633 -65.40 1.11 -8.62
C ALA A 633 -65.08 -0.11 -9.50
N ASP A 634 -63.86 -0.13 -10.02
CA ASP A 634 -63.32 -1.20 -10.84
C ASP A 634 -62.88 -2.41 -10.01
N GLU A 635 -62.71 -3.54 -10.69
CA GLU A 635 -62.34 -4.81 -10.06
C GLU A 635 -60.98 -4.75 -9.35
N GLU A 636 -60.05 -3.91 -9.83
CA GLU A 636 -58.76 -3.68 -9.17
C GLU A 636 -58.92 -3.05 -7.80
N TYR A 637 -59.76 -2.00 -7.69
CA TYR A 637 -60.11 -1.40 -6.41
C TYR A 637 -60.82 -2.40 -5.48
N VAL A 638 -61.79 -3.16 -5.99
CA VAL A 638 -62.52 -4.16 -5.19
C VAL A 638 -61.56 -5.22 -4.64
N ALA A 639 -60.61 -5.68 -5.44
CA ALA A 639 -59.58 -6.63 -5.01
C ALA A 639 -58.63 -6.02 -3.96
N ALA A 640 -58.19 -4.78 -4.14
CA ALA A 640 -57.35 -4.06 -3.19
C ALA A 640 -58.07 -3.84 -1.85
N LEU A 641 -59.32 -3.36 -1.90
CA LEU A 641 -60.16 -3.13 -0.71
C LEU A 641 -60.39 -4.43 0.07
N ALA A 642 -60.72 -5.52 -0.65
CA ALA A 642 -60.90 -6.83 -0.03
C ALA A 642 -59.61 -7.34 0.64
N ALA A 643 -58.44 -7.10 0.04
CA ALA A 643 -57.16 -7.47 0.64
C ALA A 643 -56.86 -6.68 1.93
N HIS A 644 -57.16 -5.38 1.96
CA HIS A 644 -56.94 -4.53 3.15
C HIS A 644 -57.89 -4.86 4.30
N LEU A 645 -59.13 -5.28 3.99
CA LEU A 645 -60.14 -5.61 4.99
C LEU A 645 -60.09 -7.07 5.45
N ALA A 646 -59.48 -7.97 4.67
CA ALA A 646 -59.40 -9.39 5.00
C ALA A 646 -58.87 -9.66 6.42
N PRO A 647 -57.77 -9.05 6.89
CA PRO A 647 -57.27 -9.26 8.26
C PRO A 647 -58.24 -8.77 9.35
N CYS A 648 -59.09 -7.78 9.05
CA CYS A 648 -60.10 -7.26 9.98
C CYS A 648 -61.31 -8.19 10.10
N ILE A 649 -61.59 -8.97 9.04
CA ILE A 649 -62.81 -9.77 8.91
C ILE A 649 -62.59 -11.22 9.34
N LEU A 650 -61.53 -11.86 8.85
CA LEU A 650 -61.26 -13.28 9.13
C LEU A 650 -59.76 -13.52 9.33
N ARG A 651 -59.41 -14.18 10.44
CA ARG A 651 -58.02 -14.51 10.81
C ARG A 651 -57.88 -16.00 11.15
N PRO A 652 -56.71 -16.62 10.87
CA PRO A 652 -56.42 -17.96 11.37
C PRO A 652 -56.15 -17.95 12.88
N ARG A 653 -56.37 -19.07 13.55
CA ARG A 653 -56.12 -19.21 15.00
C ARG A 653 -54.64 -19.09 15.36
N THR A 654 -53.80 -19.59 14.48
CA THR A 654 -52.34 -19.60 14.62
C THR A 654 -51.75 -19.25 13.28
N GLU A 655 -50.94 -18.20 13.25
CA GLU A 655 -50.21 -17.81 12.05
C GLU A 655 -49.06 -18.80 11.81
N THR A 656 -49.08 -19.42 10.65
CA THR A 656 -48.04 -20.32 10.13
C THR A 656 -47.62 -19.84 8.73
N SER A 657 -46.45 -20.27 8.25
CA SER A 657 -45.96 -19.94 6.90
C SER A 657 -47.00 -20.26 5.82
N LEU A 658 -47.74 -21.35 5.96
CA LEU A 658 -48.79 -21.76 5.02
C LEU A 658 -50.00 -20.79 5.05
N THR A 659 -50.54 -20.50 6.23
CA THR A 659 -51.70 -19.58 6.37
C THR A 659 -51.38 -18.15 5.93
N MET A 660 -50.09 -17.78 5.93
CA MET A 660 -49.63 -16.45 5.49
C MET A 660 -49.57 -16.30 3.95
N GLU A 661 -49.60 -17.39 3.19
CA GLU A 661 -49.65 -17.38 1.72
C GLU A 661 -51.08 -17.48 1.18
N GLU A 662 -52.02 -17.89 2.04
CA GLU A 662 -53.39 -18.16 1.67
C GLU A 662 -54.19 -16.87 1.41
N LYS A 663 -54.89 -16.83 0.26
CA LYS A 663 -55.76 -15.70 -0.13
C LYS A 663 -57.24 -15.93 0.21
N HIS A 664 -57.55 -16.89 1.10
CA HIS A 664 -58.93 -17.28 1.37
C HIS A 664 -59.74 -16.16 2.05
N ALA A 665 -59.13 -15.43 2.98
CA ALA A 665 -59.80 -14.32 3.65
C ALA A 665 -60.18 -13.19 2.67
N SER A 666 -59.32 -12.83 1.72
CA SER A 666 -59.67 -11.82 0.71
C SER A 666 -60.72 -12.31 -0.28
N ARG A 667 -60.72 -13.60 -0.65
CA ARG A 667 -61.79 -14.21 -1.46
C ARG A 667 -63.14 -14.18 -0.75
N LEU A 668 -63.17 -14.47 0.55
CA LEU A 668 -64.39 -14.34 1.35
C LEU A 668 -64.95 -12.92 1.31
N VAL A 669 -64.10 -11.90 1.52
CA VAL A 669 -64.54 -10.50 1.49
C VAL A 669 -65.08 -10.11 0.11
N ARG A 670 -64.47 -10.60 -0.97
CA ARG A 670 -64.98 -10.38 -2.33
C ARG A 670 -66.36 -11.00 -2.56
N ASP A 671 -66.57 -12.24 -2.13
CA ASP A 671 -67.90 -12.88 -2.22
C ASP A 671 -68.93 -12.14 -1.34
N LEU A 672 -68.52 -11.61 -0.19
CA LEU A 672 -69.38 -10.78 0.67
C LEU A 672 -69.79 -9.46 0.00
N PHE A 673 -68.92 -8.85 -0.80
CA PHE A 673 -69.28 -7.68 -1.61
C PHE A 673 -70.24 -8.04 -2.75
N ALA A 674 -69.89 -9.06 -3.55
CA ALA A 674 -70.63 -9.42 -4.75
C ALA A 674 -72.03 -10.01 -4.45
N HIS A 675 -72.19 -10.74 -3.35
CA HIS A 675 -73.43 -11.44 -3.00
C HIS A 675 -74.05 -10.95 -1.70
N LYS A 676 -73.81 -9.69 -1.34
CA LYS A 676 -74.28 -9.07 -0.09
C LYS A 676 -75.77 -9.30 0.15
N ASP A 677 -76.65 -8.98 -0.81
CA ASP A 677 -78.09 -9.10 -0.60
C ASP A 677 -78.55 -10.56 -0.48
N ALA A 678 -77.99 -11.47 -1.27
CA ALA A 678 -78.29 -12.90 -1.20
C ALA A 678 -77.84 -13.49 0.15
N ILE A 679 -76.63 -13.17 0.62
CA ILE A 679 -76.09 -13.70 1.86
C ILE A 679 -76.84 -13.13 3.07
N PHE A 680 -76.94 -11.81 3.22
CA PHE A 680 -77.47 -11.20 4.44
C PHE A 680 -78.99 -11.27 4.56
N THR A 681 -79.75 -11.32 3.44
CA THR A 681 -81.20 -11.55 3.50
C THR A 681 -81.50 -12.94 4.08
N GLU A 682 -80.75 -13.95 3.64
CA GLU A 682 -80.91 -15.31 4.15
C GLU A 682 -80.41 -15.45 5.59
N LEU A 683 -79.29 -14.81 5.95
CA LEU A 683 -78.82 -14.79 7.34
C LEU A 683 -79.84 -14.13 8.29
N LYS A 684 -80.51 -13.06 7.86
CA LYS A 684 -81.62 -12.44 8.62
C LYS A 684 -82.78 -13.42 8.79
N ARG A 685 -83.16 -14.15 7.73
CA ARG A 685 -84.20 -15.19 7.78
C ARG A 685 -83.83 -16.35 8.71
N MET A 686 -82.62 -16.90 8.62
CA MET A 686 -82.14 -17.99 9.47
C MET A 686 -82.00 -17.56 10.94
N SER A 687 -81.55 -16.32 11.20
CA SER A 687 -81.40 -15.81 12.57
C SER A 687 -82.73 -15.63 13.31
N THR A 688 -83.81 -15.30 12.59
CA THR A 688 -85.16 -15.16 13.14
C THR A 688 -85.82 -16.52 13.39
N LEU A 689 -85.59 -17.51 12.52
CA LEU A 689 -86.04 -18.90 12.74
C LEU A 689 -85.31 -19.60 13.90
N ASN A 690 -84.02 -19.35 14.10
CA ASN A 690 -83.25 -19.99 15.17
C ASN A 690 -83.56 -19.40 16.57
N HIS A 691 -84.16 -18.19 16.64
CA HIS A 691 -84.57 -17.57 17.90
C HIS A 691 -85.89 -18.11 18.45
N THR A 692 -86.80 -18.62 17.60
CA THR A 692 -88.11 -19.15 18.03
C THR A 692 -88.01 -20.57 18.63
N ILE A 693 -87.00 -21.36 18.26
CA ILE A 693 -86.78 -22.72 18.80
C ILE A 693 -86.05 -22.69 20.17
N SER A 694 -85.34 -21.60 20.47
CA SER A 694 -84.47 -21.50 21.66
C SER A 694 -85.17 -21.09 22.96
N VAL A 695 -86.49 -20.87 22.97
CA VAL A 695 -87.24 -20.45 24.18
C VAL A 695 -87.60 -21.65 25.10
N THR A 696 -87.46 -22.90 24.63
CA THR A 696 -87.90 -24.09 25.39
C THR A 696 -86.79 -25.02 25.87
N THR A 697 -85.52 -24.74 25.60
CA THR A 697 -84.40 -25.57 26.10
C THR A 697 -83.23 -24.71 26.55
N ASN A 698 -82.81 -24.91 27.82
CA ASN A 698 -81.59 -24.35 28.39
C ASN A 698 -80.39 -24.68 27.49
N ARG A 699 -79.86 -23.68 26.77
CA ARG A 699 -78.56 -23.81 26.12
C ARG A 699 -77.48 -24.06 27.18
N PRO A 700 -76.51 -24.95 26.96
CA PRO A 700 -75.30 -24.96 27.75
C PRO A 700 -74.60 -23.61 27.60
N ARG A 701 -74.14 -23.03 28.71
CA ARG A 701 -73.32 -21.82 28.72
C ARG A 701 -72.20 -21.99 27.69
N ALA A 702 -72.07 -21.03 26.78
CA ALA A 702 -70.93 -20.96 25.88
C ALA A 702 -69.65 -21.02 26.72
N ILE A 703 -68.75 -21.92 26.32
CA ILE A 703 -67.45 -22.11 26.94
C ILE A 703 -66.72 -20.76 26.88
N SER A 704 -66.52 -20.16 28.05
CA SER A 704 -65.73 -18.93 28.21
C SER A 704 -64.35 -19.18 27.62
N THR A 705 -64.02 -18.47 26.55
CA THR A 705 -62.70 -18.47 25.91
C THR A 705 -61.71 -17.59 26.67
N ASP A 706 -61.79 -17.61 28.00
CA ASP A 706 -60.99 -16.75 28.87
C ASP A 706 -60.50 -17.50 30.12
N GLU A 707 -59.18 -17.47 30.33
CA GLU A 707 -58.26 -17.95 31.39
C GLU A 707 -58.47 -19.37 32.00
N SER A 708 -59.71 -19.84 32.11
CA SER A 708 -60.15 -21.11 32.71
C SER A 708 -59.59 -22.33 31.97
N ASN A 709 -59.52 -22.27 30.63
CA ASN A 709 -58.92 -23.32 29.82
C ASN A 709 -57.39 -23.36 29.94
N ARG A 710 -56.72 -22.22 30.20
CA ARG A 710 -55.26 -22.20 30.40
C ARG A 710 -54.89 -22.91 31.69
N LYS A 711 -55.64 -22.67 32.77
CA LYS A 711 -55.43 -23.35 34.06
C LYS A 711 -55.81 -24.83 33.98
N ALA A 712 -56.94 -25.17 33.35
CA ALA A 712 -57.36 -26.56 33.14
C ALA A 712 -56.38 -27.36 32.26
N LEU A 713 -55.88 -26.78 31.16
CA LEU A 713 -54.88 -27.43 30.29
C LEU A 713 -53.49 -27.52 30.93
N MET A 714 -53.11 -26.56 31.78
CA MET A 714 -51.87 -26.63 32.57
C MET A 714 -51.96 -27.68 33.66
N GLU A 715 -53.14 -27.82 34.30
CA GLU A 715 -53.44 -28.84 35.29
C GLU A 715 -53.56 -30.23 34.66
N GLU A 716 -54.16 -30.35 33.47
CA GLU A 716 -54.24 -31.59 32.68
C GLU A 716 -52.86 -32.01 32.13
N ARG A 717 -52.03 -31.05 31.68
CA ARG A 717 -50.62 -31.31 31.33
C ARG A 717 -49.80 -31.74 32.54
N ASN A 718 -49.99 -31.12 33.71
CA ASN A 718 -49.32 -31.53 34.95
C ASN A 718 -49.79 -32.91 35.41
N ARG A 719 -51.09 -33.20 35.28
CA ARG A 719 -51.67 -34.51 35.59
C ARG A 719 -51.15 -35.59 34.65
N ALA A 720 -51.05 -35.31 33.35
CA ALA A 720 -50.45 -36.21 32.37
C ALA A 720 -48.95 -36.43 32.61
N LEU A 721 -48.20 -35.41 33.07
CA LEU A 721 -46.79 -35.54 33.47
C LEU A 721 -46.62 -36.37 34.75
N LEU A 722 -47.51 -36.21 35.73
CA LEU A 722 -47.56 -37.02 36.96
C LEU A 722 -47.95 -38.48 36.67
N GLU A 723 -48.90 -38.70 35.76
CA GLU A 723 -49.31 -40.03 35.31
C GLU A 723 -48.15 -40.73 34.56
N LYS A 724 -47.45 -40.01 33.66
CA LYS A 724 -46.24 -40.52 32.97
C LYS A 724 -45.07 -40.80 33.93
N ALA A 725 -44.94 -40.04 35.01
CA ALA A 725 -43.94 -40.28 36.05
C ALA A 725 -44.28 -41.51 36.93
N SER A 726 -45.57 -41.82 37.10
CA SER A 726 -46.05 -42.99 37.86
C SER A 726 -46.01 -44.31 37.08
N ALA A 727 -46.04 -44.26 35.74
CA ALA A 727 -46.05 -45.43 34.85
C ALA A 727 -44.66 -46.07 34.61
N SER A 728 -43.58 -45.58 35.22
CA SER A 728 -42.20 -46.04 34.99
C SER A 728 -41.69 -47.13 35.95
N ARG A 729 -42.57 -47.83 36.68
CA ARG A 729 -42.18 -48.92 37.62
C ARG A 729 -42.54 -50.33 37.15
N SER A 730 -42.23 -50.69 35.90
CA SER A 730 -42.13 -52.11 35.52
C SER A 730 -41.14 -52.30 34.37
N ARG A 731 -40.01 -52.93 34.67
CA ARG A 731 -38.89 -53.24 33.77
C ARG A 731 -39.01 -54.70 33.32
N ALA A 732 -38.94 -54.99 32.02
CA ALA A 732 -38.58 -56.30 31.50
C ALA A 732 -37.87 -56.18 30.13
N THR A 733 -36.57 -56.47 30.17
CA THR A 733 -35.63 -57.07 29.20
C THR A 733 -35.97 -57.14 27.69
N SER A 734 -35.08 -56.56 26.88
CA SER A 734 -34.96 -56.79 25.42
C SER A 734 -34.18 -58.09 25.09
N PRO A 735 -34.50 -58.81 24.00
CA PRO A 735 -33.61 -59.83 23.43
C PRO A 735 -32.65 -59.25 22.38
N ALA A 736 -31.49 -59.90 22.28
CA ALA A 736 -30.32 -59.58 21.44
C ALA A 736 -30.49 -59.89 19.93
N PRO A 737 -29.56 -59.46 19.05
CA PRO A 737 -29.73 -59.46 17.59
C PRO A 737 -29.13 -60.70 16.89
N GLY A 738 -29.70 -61.06 15.73
CA GLY A 738 -29.20 -62.12 14.82
C GLY A 738 -28.99 -61.62 13.37
N PRO A 739 -28.22 -62.35 12.53
CA PRO A 739 -27.27 -61.74 11.59
C PRO A 739 -27.48 -62.03 10.08
N ARG A 740 -26.83 -61.19 9.26
CA ARG A 740 -26.28 -61.41 7.89
C ARG A 740 -27.22 -61.62 6.69
N GLY A 741 -26.94 -60.87 5.61
CA GLY A 741 -27.32 -61.21 4.24
C GLY A 741 -26.92 -60.14 3.22
N HIS A 742 -25.86 -60.37 2.44
CA HIS A 742 -25.40 -59.54 1.32
C HIS A 742 -26.34 -59.64 0.11
N ARG A 743 -26.61 -58.52 -0.59
CA ARG A 743 -26.84 -58.52 -2.05
C ARG A 743 -26.61 -57.14 -2.69
N ARG A 744 -25.70 -57.09 -3.66
CA ARG A 744 -25.51 -55.99 -4.62
C ARG A 744 -26.45 -56.21 -5.81
N GLU A 745 -27.10 -55.16 -6.29
CA GLU A 745 -27.60 -55.01 -7.66
C GLU A 745 -27.73 -53.53 -8.06
N ARG A 746 -27.85 -53.29 -9.36
CA ARG A 746 -27.35 -52.15 -10.12
C ARG A 746 -28.52 -51.32 -10.69
N SER A 747 -28.36 -50.00 -10.73
CA SER A 747 -28.94 -49.02 -11.68
C SER A 747 -30.47 -48.76 -11.73
N SER A 748 -30.89 -47.52 -11.47
CA SER A 748 -31.62 -46.61 -12.40
C SER A 748 -32.58 -45.62 -11.70
N GLY A 749 -32.57 -44.35 -12.14
CA GLY A 749 -33.77 -43.50 -12.17
C GLY A 749 -33.92 -42.37 -11.13
N GLY A 750 -33.75 -41.11 -11.59
CA GLY A 750 -34.65 -39.98 -11.27
C GLY A 750 -34.38 -39.13 -10.01
N PRO A 751 -34.58 -37.79 -10.07
CA PRO A 751 -34.20 -36.87 -9.00
C PRO A 751 -35.37 -36.63 -8.02
N GLU A 752 -35.17 -36.91 -6.73
CA GLU A 752 -36.07 -36.43 -5.68
C GLU A 752 -35.30 -35.59 -4.66
N THR A 753 -35.75 -34.34 -4.55
CA THR A 753 -35.34 -33.33 -3.59
C THR A 753 -35.94 -33.66 -2.22
N ARG A 754 -35.10 -34.15 -1.30
CA ARG A 754 -35.49 -34.34 0.11
C ARG A 754 -34.64 -33.48 1.03
N PHE A 755 -35.29 -32.51 1.67
CA PHE A 755 -34.75 -31.66 2.73
C PHE A 755 -34.23 -32.49 3.93
N PRO A 756 -33.06 -32.16 4.49
CA PRO A 756 -32.65 -32.67 5.80
C PRO A 756 -33.34 -31.85 6.91
N ILE A 757 -34.22 -32.50 7.67
CA ILE A 757 -34.71 -31.99 8.95
C ILE A 757 -33.58 -32.20 9.97
N GLN A 758 -32.84 -31.14 10.28
CA GLN A 758 -31.86 -31.16 11.36
C GLN A 758 -32.60 -30.91 12.69
N THR A 759 -32.86 -31.99 13.42
CA THR A 759 -33.36 -31.95 14.79
C THR A 759 -32.23 -31.51 15.71
N SER A 760 -32.44 -30.42 16.46
CA SER A 760 -31.52 -29.97 17.50
C SER A 760 -31.69 -30.85 18.74
N PRO A 761 -30.62 -31.44 19.32
CA PRO A 761 -30.71 -32.16 20.56
C PRO A 761 -30.76 -31.20 21.75
N THR A 762 -31.79 -31.33 22.58
CA THR A 762 -31.82 -30.80 23.94
C THR A 762 -31.30 -31.87 24.88
N THR A 763 -30.14 -31.66 25.49
CA THR A 763 -29.66 -32.47 26.61
C THR A 763 -29.46 -31.58 27.83
N ALA A 764 -30.38 -31.74 28.78
CA ALA A 764 -30.15 -31.43 30.18
C ALA A 764 -29.56 -32.67 30.87
N SER A 765 -28.52 -32.49 31.69
CA SER A 765 -28.27 -33.36 32.84
C SER A 765 -27.43 -32.67 33.90
N ASP A 766 -27.81 -33.00 35.14
CA ASP A 766 -27.49 -32.40 36.41
C ASP A 766 -26.11 -32.75 36.99
N ARG A 767 -25.58 -31.79 37.76
CA ARG A 767 -24.87 -31.85 39.06
C ARG A 767 -23.85 -32.96 39.34
N HIS A 768 -22.63 -32.52 39.70
CA HIS A 768 -21.95 -33.05 40.89
C HIS A 768 -21.26 -31.92 41.67
N ARG A 769 -21.61 -31.81 42.97
CA ARG A 769 -20.89 -31.02 43.97
C ARG A 769 -19.56 -31.71 44.29
N SER A 770 -18.48 -30.93 44.36
CA SER A 770 -17.35 -31.17 45.26
C SER A 770 -16.71 -29.83 45.63
N SER A 771 -16.34 -29.75 46.91
CA SER A 771 -15.83 -28.59 47.64
C SER A 771 -14.31 -28.53 47.55
N LEU A 772 -13.75 -27.33 47.37
CA LEU A 772 -12.42 -26.80 47.76
C LEU A 772 -12.25 -25.53 46.90
N GLY A 773 -12.09 -24.31 47.41
CA GLY A 773 -11.08 -23.84 48.32
C GLY A 773 -10.22 -22.78 47.62
N SER A 774 -10.51 -21.50 47.91
CA SER A 774 -9.56 -20.36 47.97
C SER A 774 -8.94 -19.70 46.73
N LEU A 775 -9.08 -18.36 46.73
CA LEU A 775 -8.16 -17.27 46.32
C LEU A 775 -8.16 -16.73 44.87
N ASN A 776 -8.39 -15.40 44.81
CA ASN A 776 -7.88 -14.39 43.86
C ASN A 776 -8.45 -14.44 42.42
N ALA A 777 -8.82 -13.36 41.71
CA ALA A 777 -8.73 -11.92 41.88
C ALA A 777 -9.74 -11.19 40.96
N ILE A 778 -10.37 -10.13 41.50
CA ILE A 778 -10.55 -8.77 40.94
C ILE A 778 -10.68 -8.62 39.39
N LYS A 779 -11.90 -8.27 38.90
CA LYS A 779 -12.27 -6.96 38.31
C LYS A 779 -13.62 -7.03 37.56
N ARG A 780 -14.62 -6.30 38.07
CA ARG A 780 -15.75 -5.75 37.28
C ARG A 780 -15.73 -4.25 37.50
N SER A 781 -15.84 -3.50 36.40
CA SER A 781 -16.81 -2.40 36.19
C SER A 781 -16.22 -1.26 35.36
N SER A 782 -16.94 -0.96 34.27
CA SER A 782 -17.36 0.38 33.82
C SER A 782 -16.29 1.39 33.41
N LEU A 783 -16.35 1.81 32.14
CA LEU A 783 -15.92 3.17 31.76
C LEU A 783 -16.61 3.63 30.46
N GLU A 784 -17.39 4.71 30.60
CA GLU A 784 -17.78 5.64 29.53
C GLU A 784 -16.56 6.36 28.95
N VAL A 785 -16.60 6.76 27.67
CA VAL A 785 -15.56 7.57 27.04
C VAL A 785 -16.18 8.86 26.47
N PRO A 786 -15.78 10.05 26.97
CA PRO A 786 -16.06 11.37 26.40
C PRO A 786 -15.11 11.77 25.26
N GLY A 787 -15.56 12.70 24.40
CA GLY A 787 -14.78 13.24 23.27
C GLY A 787 -13.72 14.29 23.67
N PRO A 788 -12.89 14.78 22.72
CA PRO A 788 -11.89 15.81 23.01
C PRO A 788 -12.11 17.11 22.22
N ASP A 789 -12.06 18.23 22.94
CA ASP A 789 -11.58 19.54 22.47
C ASP A 789 -10.60 20.09 23.51
N GLY A 790 -9.52 20.75 23.05
CA GLY A 790 -8.50 21.33 23.93
C GLY A 790 -7.45 22.15 23.18
N SER A 791 -7.72 23.44 23.08
CA SER A 791 -6.96 24.55 22.47
C SER A 791 -5.71 24.99 23.25
N THR A 792 -4.71 25.55 22.54
CA THR A 792 -3.75 26.56 23.04
C THR A 792 -3.54 27.67 21.99
N SER A 793 -3.39 28.92 22.43
CA SER A 793 -3.26 30.21 21.66
C SER A 793 -1.93 30.91 22.05
N PRO A 794 -1.56 32.16 21.62
CA PRO A 794 -1.82 33.06 20.44
C PRO A 794 -0.45 33.69 19.91
N PRO A 795 -0.29 34.90 19.26
CA PRO A 795 -1.22 35.95 18.79
C PRO A 795 -0.96 36.67 17.42
N ASP A 796 -1.99 37.47 17.02
CA ASP A 796 -2.07 38.73 16.25
C ASP A 796 -1.46 38.98 14.85
N ALA A 797 -2.33 39.37 13.89
CA ALA A 797 -2.34 40.72 13.28
C ALA A 797 -3.58 40.98 12.37
N THR A 798 -4.00 42.25 12.41
CA THR A 798 -5.23 42.94 11.96
C THR A 798 -5.43 43.28 10.46
N ASN A 799 -6.64 43.79 10.17
CA ASN A 799 -7.11 44.70 9.07
C ASN A 799 -7.56 44.06 7.74
N GLY A 800 -8.70 44.43 7.14
CA GLY A 800 -9.71 45.44 7.44
C GLY A 800 -10.85 45.37 6.41
N SER A 801 -12.04 45.77 6.81
CA SER A 801 -13.28 45.87 6.00
C SER A 801 -13.42 47.34 5.44
N PRO A 802 -14.56 47.82 4.89
CA PRO A 802 -15.80 47.17 4.42
C PRO A 802 -16.43 47.85 3.14
N LEU A 803 -17.71 47.51 2.87
CA LEU A 803 -18.80 48.31 2.24
C LEU A 803 -18.97 48.18 0.69
N LYS A 804 -20.17 48.01 0.10
CA LYS A 804 -21.55 47.95 0.62
C LYS A 804 -22.56 47.61 -0.51
N SER A 805 -23.65 46.94 -0.11
CA SER A 805 -25.09 47.08 -0.52
C SER A 805 -25.50 47.00 -2.01
N GLU A 806 -26.30 46.03 -2.44
CA GLU A 806 -27.79 45.92 -2.32
C GLU A 806 -28.52 46.98 -3.20
N ILE A 807 -29.59 46.75 -3.98
CA ILE A 807 -30.68 45.75 -4.03
C ILE A 807 -31.55 46.02 -5.32
N ASP A 808 -32.43 45.06 -5.68
CA ASP A 808 -33.61 45.10 -6.60
C ASP A 808 -33.39 45.18 -8.14
N GLY A 809 -34.15 44.52 -9.04
CA GLY A 809 -35.34 43.66 -8.96
C GLY A 809 -35.84 43.28 -10.38
N GLU A 810 -36.81 42.36 -10.46
CA GLU A 810 -37.74 42.04 -11.59
C GLU A 810 -37.30 41.17 -12.81
N GLN A 811 -38.13 40.15 -13.13
CA GLN A 811 -38.21 39.37 -14.39
C GLN A 811 -39.19 40.07 -15.41
N PRO A 812 -39.64 39.52 -16.58
CA PRO A 812 -39.24 38.39 -17.46
C PRO A 812 -39.23 38.73 -19.00
N VAL A 813 -39.16 37.71 -19.89
CA VAL A 813 -39.80 37.59 -21.24
C VAL A 813 -38.94 37.76 -22.53
N LEU A 814 -38.68 36.60 -23.15
CA LEU A 814 -38.86 36.12 -24.56
C LEU A 814 -38.44 36.90 -25.84
N ASP A 815 -37.92 36.05 -26.75
CA ASP A 815 -38.14 35.96 -28.22
C ASP A 815 -37.24 36.68 -29.22
N LYS A 816 -36.51 35.88 -30.04
CA LYS A 816 -36.75 35.64 -31.49
C LYS A 816 -35.50 35.17 -32.24
N ARG A 817 -35.54 33.97 -32.86
CA ARG A 817 -35.80 33.77 -34.31
C ARG A 817 -35.52 32.33 -34.77
N ASP A 818 -36.52 31.80 -35.47
CA ASP A 818 -36.59 30.61 -36.33
C ASP A 818 -35.39 30.49 -37.32
N SER A 819 -35.06 29.37 -37.96
CA SER A 819 -35.97 28.50 -38.73
C SER A 819 -35.25 27.23 -39.29
N LEU A 820 -36.03 26.14 -39.41
CA LEU A 820 -35.94 25.01 -40.38
C LEU A 820 -34.81 23.97 -40.22
N GLY A 821 -35.01 22.65 -40.15
CA GLY A 821 -36.19 21.78 -40.23
C GLY A 821 -35.87 20.45 -40.94
N ARG A 822 -36.00 19.31 -40.22
CA ARG A 822 -36.29 17.90 -40.63
C ARG A 822 -35.40 17.21 -41.71
N GLY A 823 -35.00 15.94 -41.63
CA GLY A 823 -35.24 14.84 -40.69
C GLY A 823 -34.79 13.47 -41.30
N ALA A 824 -34.53 12.52 -40.40
CA ALA A 824 -34.56 11.06 -40.52
C ALA A 824 -33.47 10.24 -41.29
N ALA A 825 -32.89 9.31 -40.51
CA ALA A 825 -32.53 7.91 -40.81
C ALA A 825 -31.42 7.58 -41.85
N ALA A 826 -30.35 6.92 -41.38
CA ALA A 826 -30.01 5.52 -41.74
C ALA A 826 -28.54 5.13 -41.45
N LYS A 827 -28.38 3.97 -40.79
CA LYS A 827 -27.50 2.82 -41.12
C LYS A 827 -25.97 2.97 -41.23
N PHE A 828 -25.31 2.19 -40.36
CA PHE A 828 -24.14 1.31 -40.56
C PHE A 828 -23.36 1.31 -41.90
N GLY A 829 -22.03 1.44 -41.75
CA GLY A 829 -20.98 0.83 -42.59
C GLY A 829 -20.31 1.77 -43.59
N PRO A 830 -19.04 1.53 -44.02
CA PRO A 830 -18.37 0.23 -44.05
C PRO A 830 -16.94 0.16 -43.47
N ARG A 831 -16.57 -1.06 -43.06
CA ARG A 831 -15.20 -1.56 -42.88
C ARG A 831 -14.49 -1.64 -44.24
N LEU A 832 -13.20 -1.33 -44.27
CA LEU A 832 -12.29 -1.67 -45.37
C LEU A 832 -11.40 -2.88 -44.97
N PRO A 833 -11.02 -3.73 -45.94
CA PRO A 833 -10.53 -5.09 -45.70
C PRO A 833 -9.00 -5.18 -45.64
N ILE A 834 -8.48 -6.08 -44.80
CA ILE A 834 -7.11 -6.59 -44.91
C ILE A 834 -7.23 -8.07 -45.29
N ALA A 835 -6.70 -8.40 -46.46
CA ALA A 835 -6.61 -9.76 -46.98
C ALA A 835 -5.42 -10.53 -46.35
N PRO A 836 -5.44 -11.87 -46.35
CA PRO A 836 -4.60 -12.68 -45.49
C PRO A 836 -3.30 -13.10 -46.19
N SER A 837 -2.17 -13.00 -45.48
CA SER A 837 -0.93 -13.70 -45.84
C SER A 837 -0.71 -14.89 -44.90
N SER A 838 -0.75 -16.06 -45.54
CA SER A 838 -0.14 -17.36 -45.23
C SER A 838 0.65 -17.53 -43.92
N GLN A 839 0.26 -18.59 -43.19
CA GLN A 839 1.08 -19.49 -42.37
C GLN A 839 2.47 -18.99 -41.95
N ALA A 840 2.61 -18.60 -40.68
CA ALA A 840 3.89 -18.57 -40.00
C ALA A 840 3.75 -19.30 -38.66
N GLN A 841 4.70 -20.21 -38.45
CA GLN A 841 4.79 -21.18 -37.37
C GLN A 841 4.85 -20.53 -35.99
N ASP A 842 4.38 -21.27 -34.99
CA ASP A 842 4.80 -21.15 -33.59
C ASP A 842 6.34 -21.01 -33.55
N SER A 843 6.80 -19.80 -33.26
CA SER A 843 8.19 -19.55 -32.88
C SER A 843 8.16 -18.69 -31.63
N SER A 844 8.53 -19.32 -30.52
CA SER A 844 9.00 -18.68 -29.31
C SER A 844 10.04 -17.61 -29.67
N ARG A 845 9.62 -16.33 -29.75
CA ARG A 845 10.53 -15.20 -29.91
C ARG A 845 11.19 -14.90 -28.58
N GLY A 846 12.17 -15.71 -28.22
CA GLY A 846 13.33 -15.26 -27.46
C GLY A 846 14.44 -15.04 -28.47
N VAL A 847 14.83 -13.79 -28.73
CA VAL A 847 16.04 -13.52 -29.51
C VAL A 847 17.22 -13.76 -28.58
N THR A 848 18.00 -14.80 -28.86
CA THR A 848 19.29 -15.02 -28.22
C THR A 848 20.20 -13.84 -28.55
N LEU A 849 20.61 -13.11 -27.51
CA LEU A 849 21.75 -12.19 -27.58
C LEU A 849 23.01 -13.06 -27.70
N GLU A 850 23.33 -13.51 -28.92
CA GLU A 850 24.55 -14.28 -29.18
C GLU A 850 25.77 -13.34 -29.15
N ASP A 851 26.72 -13.67 -28.28
CA ASP A 851 28.09 -13.17 -28.32
C ASP A 851 28.79 -13.81 -29.53
N ARG A 852 29.09 -13.03 -30.57
CA ARG A 852 29.98 -13.48 -31.63
C ARG A 852 31.42 -13.14 -31.24
N PRO A 853 32.36 -14.10 -31.31
CA PRO A 853 33.77 -13.83 -31.10
C PRO A 853 34.33 -12.94 -32.22
N MET A 854 35.44 -12.26 -31.93
CA MET A 854 36.22 -11.48 -32.89
C MET A 854 36.52 -12.34 -34.14
N GLU A 855 35.99 -11.94 -35.28
CA GLU A 855 36.65 -12.22 -36.56
C GLU A 855 37.58 -11.03 -36.85
N ASP A 856 38.85 -11.38 -37.13
CA ASP A 856 40.01 -10.49 -37.29
C ASP A 856 39.81 -9.28 -38.22
#